data_AF-A0AAD5JIF4-F1
#
_entry.id   AF-A0AAD5JIF4-F1
#
_cell.length_a   1.000
_cell.length_b   1.000
_cell.length_c   1.000
_cell.angle_alpha   90.00
_cell.angle_beta   90.00
_cell.angle_gamma   90.00
#
_symmetry.space_group_name_H-M   'P 1'
#
loop_
_entity.id
_entity.type
_entity.pdbx_description
1 polymer ?
#
loop_
_entity_poly.entity_id
_entity_poly.type
_entity_poly.pdbx_seq_one_letter_code
_entity_poly.pdbx_strand_id
1 'polypeptide(L)'
;MEFNDGPFVSKDHWELVRSTSESADPLSVSPLQISTSPKSPRSPMLKSPKGQGSKHVSGKSSTPKMVSSKLGSPRSPRTSMSPNKGSPGKGSPLKYDRHSHSPRDGRPKKGGSGGKGTWGGLFDTEDSRFLDPKDPNYDSNEEFENPNAIKSTADIIEYKKKATVIVEEYFATDDVVSTANELRELGMPGYNYYFVKKLVSMAMDRHDKEKEMAAVLLSALYADAIDPPQVFRGFCKLVESADDLIVDIPDTVDVLALFIARAVVDDILPPVFLKKQMVSLPNDSKGIEVLKRAEKGYLAAPLHAEIIERRWGGSKNKTVEDVKARINNLLIEYVVSGDKKEACRCIKDLQVPFYHHEIVKRALTMAMERHQAEGRLLDLLKEAAEEGLINASQVSKGFGRMIDTVDDLSLDIPNARGILQSLISKAASEGWLCASSLKSLSMKPEKSSLEDNAAKIFKMKAQSIIQEYFLSGDILEVSSCLESEICASTSSDELDAIFVKRLITLAMDRKNREKEMASVLLSSLFFPADDVVNGFVMLIESADDTALDNPIVVEDLAMFLARAVVDEVLAPQHLEEIGSLFLGQDSIGSKVLQMAKSLLKARLSGERILRCWGGGGSSRSGWAVEDVKDKIGKLLEEYESGGDVREACRCIKELGMPFFHHEVVKKTLVNYIEKKNERLWCLFKECYGSGLITMNQMTKGFGRVAEALDDLALDVPDAEKQFICYVDRAKAAGWLDSSFSFTKQGFAKENGACH
;
A
#
# COMPACT_ATOMS: atom_id res chain seq x y z
N MET A 1 6.40 34.80 -59.91
CA MET A 1 5.60 33.67 -60.39
C MET A 1 5.76 32.46 -59.48
N GLU A 2 4.73 31.99 -58.79
CA GLU A 2 3.72 32.68 -57.94
C GLU A 2 2.72 31.65 -57.36
N PHE A 3 2.19 31.98 -56.16
CA PHE A 3 0.96 31.48 -55.49
C PHE A 3 0.65 29.98 -55.33
N ASN A 4 0.53 29.59 -54.05
CA ASN A 4 -0.65 28.99 -53.39
C ASN A 4 -1.67 28.14 -54.18
N ASP A 5 -2.12 27.02 -53.58
CA ASP A 5 -3.29 27.05 -52.67
C ASP A 5 -3.36 25.83 -51.73
N GLY A 6 -4.25 25.89 -50.72
CA GLY A 6 -4.27 25.01 -49.53
C GLY A 6 -5.25 23.83 -49.52
N PRO A 7 -5.32 23.07 -48.41
CA PRO A 7 -6.11 21.85 -48.31
C PRO A 7 -7.58 22.09 -47.91
N PHE A 8 -8.50 21.32 -48.51
CA PHE A 8 -9.91 21.24 -48.10
C PHE A 8 -10.13 19.96 -47.27
N VAL A 9 -10.80 20.09 -46.11
CA VAL A 9 -11.27 18.97 -45.28
C VAL A 9 -12.79 19.06 -45.17
N SER A 10 -13.52 17.98 -45.48
CA SER A 10 -14.99 17.99 -45.43
C SER A 10 -15.51 17.85 -43.99
N LYS A 11 -16.49 18.68 -43.63
CA LYS A 11 -17.26 18.55 -42.38
C LYS A 11 -18.50 17.69 -42.63
N ASP A 12 -18.46 16.41 -42.30
CA ASP A 12 -19.65 15.52 -42.37
C ASP A 12 -19.65 14.44 -41.27
N HIS A 13 -19.68 14.85 -39.98
CA HIS A 13 -19.85 13.90 -38.86
C HIS A 13 -20.53 14.46 -37.60
N TRP A 14 -21.19 15.63 -37.68
CA TRP A 14 -21.68 16.40 -36.51
C TRP A 14 -23.21 16.66 -36.49
N GLU A 15 -23.98 15.98 -37.34
CA GLU A 15 -25.42 16.28 -37.52
C GLU A 15 -26.36 15.13 -37.06
N LEU A 16 -25.88 13.89 -36.92
CA LEU A 16 -26.75 12.74 -36.63
C LEU A 16 -27.25 12.65 -35.17
N VAL A 17 -26.76 13.51 -34.26
CA VAL A 17 -27.17 13.55 -32.85
C VAL A 17 -28.25 14.63 -32.58
N ARG A 18 -28.47 15.57 -33.51
CA ARG A 18 -29.29 16.77 -33.26
C ARG A 18 -30.79 16.63 -33.56
N SER A 19 -31.27 15.40 -33.83
CA SER A 19 -32.59 15.14 -34.44
C SER A 19 -33.52 14.21 -33.64
N THR A 20 -33.58 14.36 -32.31
CA THR A 20 -34.59 13.67 -31.45
C THR A 20 -35.15 14.55 -30.32
N SER A 21 -35.23 15.87 -30.50
CA SER A 21 -35.66 16.80 -29.44
C SER A 21 -36.56 17.98 -29.88
N GLU A 22 -37.33 17.85 -30.96
CA GLU A 22 -38.34 18.86 -31.36
C GLU A 22 -39.70 18.19 -31.68
N SER A 23 -40.66 18.24 -30.74
CA SER A 23 -42.12 18.09 -31.02
C SER A 23 -43.00 18.16 -29.74
N ALA A 24 -43.02 19.31 -29.06
CA ALA A 24 -44.10 19.67 -28.12
C ALA A 24 -44.18 21.19 -27.92
N ASP A 25 -45.21 21.84 -28.46
CA ASP A 25 -45.43 23.28 -28.27
C ASP A 25 -45.89 23.64 -26.84
N PRO A 26 -45.50 24.80 -26.30
CA PRO A 26 -45.98 25.31 -25.02
C PRO A 26 -47.30 26.08 -25.14
N LEU A 27 -48.13 26.05 -24.09
CA LEU A 27 -48.91 27.18 -23.52
C LEU A 27 -50.13 26.67 -22.70
N SER A 28 -50.22 27.02 -21.41
CA SER A 28 -51.28 27.91 -20.85
C SER A 28 -51.49 27.79 -19.32
N VAL A 29 -52.05 28.85 -18.73
CA VAL A 29 -52.70 28.97 -17.40
C VAL A 29 -51.85 28.79 -16.11
N SER A 30 -51.14 29.87 -15.75
CA SER A 30 -51.31 30.69 -14.53
C SER A 30 -51.26 30.12 -13.09
N PRO A 31 -50.88 30.94 -12.06
CA PRO A 31 -50.47 30.47 -10.74
C PRO A 31 -51.51 30.61 -9.60
N LEU A 32 -51.30 29.90 -8.48
CA LEU A 32 -51.94 30.14 -7.19
C LEU A 32 -50.95 29.98 -6.00
N GLN A 33 -51.34 30.46 -4.82
CA GLN A 33 -50.41 30.93 -3.78
C GLN A 33 -50.20 30.01 -2.55
N ILE A 34 -48.96 30.07 -2.03
CA ILE A 34 -48.57 30.25 -0.61
C ILE A 34 -49.43 29.57 0.49
N SER A 35 -48.81 28.68 1.26
CA SER A 35 -48.96 28.66 2.73
C SER A 35 -47.67 28.15 3.39
N THR A 36 -47.48 28.41 4.70
CA THR A 36 -46.15 28.35 5.36
C THR A 36 -46.14 27.53 6.66
N SER A 37 -44.90 27.29 7.14
CA SER A 37 -44.50 26.90 8.50
C SER A 37 -44.39 25.39 8.84
N PRO A 38 -43.49 25.00 9.78
CA PRO A 38 -42.93 23.64 9.84
C PRO A 38 -43.35 22.82 11.07
N LYS A 39 -43.14 21.49 11.03
CA LYS A 39 -43.13 20.62 12.22
C LYS A 39 -42.02 19.57 12.15
N SER A 40 -41.39 19.31 13.28
CA SER A 40 -40.27 18.38 13.47
C SER A 40 -40.73 16.91 13.67
N PRO A 41 -39.88 15.92 13.36
CA PRO A 41 -40.20 14.51 13.54
C PRO A 41 -40.16 14.08 15.01
N ARG A 42 -40.99 13.10 15.38
CA ARG A 42 -41.01 12.46 16.71
C ARG A 42 -40.29 11.10 16.70
N SER A 43 -39.57 10.81 17.78
CA SER A 43 -38.98 9.49 18.05
C SER A 43 -40.06 8.44 18.38
N PRO A 44 -39.91 7.17 17.94
CA PRO A 44 -40.71 6.05 18.43
C PRO A 44 -40.11 5.47 19.74
N MET A 45 -40.96 5.01 20.66
CA MET A 45 -40.55 4.28 21.88
C MET A 45 -40.91 2.79 21.83
N LEU A 46 -40.22 2.01 22.67
CA LEU A 46 -40.36 0.55 22.81
C LEU A 46 -41.79 0.11 23.19
N LYS A 47 -42.12 -1.13 22.84
CA LYS A 47 -43.11 -1.95 23.57
C LYS A 47 -42.51 -3.32 23.88
N SER A 48 -42.75 -3.81 25.10
CA SER A 48 -42.33 -5.13 25.60
C SER A 48 -43.51 -6.10 25.68
N PRO A 49 -43.29 -7.42 25.60
CA PRO A 49 -44.16 -8.44 26.17
C PRO A 49 -43.85 -8.70 27.67
N LYS A 50 -44.78 -9.31 28.41
CA LYS A 50 -44.61 -9.73 29.83
C LYS A 50 -45.09 -11.17 30.06
N GLY A 51 -44.33 -11.90 30.89
CA GLY A 51 -44.82 -13.00 31.75
C GLY A 51 -45.05 -14.36 31.07
N GLN A 52 -45.10 -15.47 31.81
CA GLN A 52 -44.94 -15.70 33.26
C GLN A 52 -44.21 -17.04 33.51
N GLY A 53 -43.65 -17.24 34.71
CA GLY A 53 -43.13 -18.54 35.16
C GLY A 53 -42.32 -18.44 36.45
N SER A 54 -42.82 -18.98 37.57
CA SER A 54 -42.21 -18.81 38.91
C SER A 54 -41.85 -20.15 39.56
N LYS A 55 -40.73 -20.17 40.30
CA LYS A 55 -40.51 -21.02 41.49
C LYS A 55 -39.38 -20.45 42.37
N HIS A 56 -39.52 -20.62 43.69
CA HIS A 56 -38.55 -20.28 44.74
C HIS A 56 -37.35 -21.28 44.74
N VAL A 57 -36.25 -21.19 45.52
CA VAL A 57 -36.10 -20.90 46.97
C VAL A 57 -34.66 -20.45 47.32
N SER A 58 -34.52 -19.46 48.24
CA SER A 58 -33.34 -19.05 49.06
C SER A 58 -31.97 -18.77 48.40
N GLY A 59 -31.18 -17.77 48.78
CA GLY A 59 -31.43 -16.60 49.66
C GLY A 59 -30.38 -16.39 50.77
N LYS A 60 -29.75 -15.21 50.79
CA LYS A 60 -29.30 -14.45 51.98
C LYS A 60 -28.58 -13.13 51.59
N SER A 61 -28.99 -12.04 52.22
CA SER A 61 -28.19 -10.81 52.40
C SER A 61 -27.31 -10.96 53.68
N SER A 62 -26.50 -10.03 54.19
CA SER A 62 -26.28 -8.59 53.92
C SER A 62 -24.94 -8.14 54.57
N THR A 63 -24.48 -6.91 54.27
CA THR A 63 -23.47 -6.13 55.05
C THR A 63 -24.01 -5.76 56.47
N PRO A 64 -23.23 -5.31 57.51
CA PRO A 64 -22.28 -4.16 57.46
C PRO A 64 -21.11 -4.00 58.52
N LYS A 65 -20.19 -3.05 58.20
CA LYS A 65 -19.47 -2.02 59.03
C LYS A 65 -18.82 -2.27 60.43
N MET A 66 -17.50 -1.95 60.49
CA MET A 66 -16.73 -1.18 61.55
C MET A 66 -16.50 -1.86 62.94
N VAL A 67 -15.50 -1.54 63.81
CA VAL A 67 -14.91 -0.23 64.27
C VAL A 67 -13.48 -0.35 64.89
N SER A 68 -12.52 0.51 64.46
CA SER A 68 -11.29 1.02 65.19
C SER A 68 -10.13 0.05 65.57
N SER A 69 -8.89 0.48 65.95
CA SER A 69 -8.29 1.82 66.19
C SER A 69 -6.74 1.89 66.04
N LYS A 70 -6.19 3.02 65.52
CA LYS A 70 -4.91 3.75 65.85
C LYS A 70 -3.55 2.98 65.99
N LEU A 71 -2.38 3.44 65.51
CA LEU A 71 -1.88 4.69 64.87
C LEU A 71 -1.16 4.34 63.51
N GLY A 72 -0.08 4.95 62.95
CA GLY A 72 0.80 6.09 63.30
C GLY A 72 1.96 6.33 62.28
N SER A 73 2.72 7.44 62.40
CA SER A 73 3.95 7.79 61.61
C SER A 73 4.78 8.87 62.34
N PRO A 74 6.08 9.16 62.02
CA PRO A 74 6.37 10.24 61.03
C PRO A 74 7.76 10.31 60.32
N ARG A 75 7.76 10.96 59.14
CA ARG A 75 8.77 11.93 58.58
C ARG A 75 10.20 11.53 58.16
N SER A 76 10.74 12.41 57.30
CA SER A 76 12.06 12.43 56.64
C SER A 76 12.81 13.77 56.88
N PRO A 77 14.09 13.93 56.47
CA PRO A 77 14.84 15.19 56.62
C PRO A 77 15.24 15.91 55.30
N ARG A 78 15.32 17.25 55.39
CA ARG A 78 16.24 18.17 54.66
C ARG A 78 17.07 18.91 55.76
N THR A 79 18.08 19.77 55.59
CA THR A 79 18.46 20.76 54.54
C THR A 79 19.85 21.35 54.89
N SER A 80 20.66 21.85 53.94
CA SER A 80 21.71 22.89 54.18
C SER A 80 22.27 23.50 52.86
N MET A 81 22.94 24.66 52.93
CA MET A 81 23.38 25.51 51.79
C MET A 81 24.64 26.35 52.17
N SER A 82 25.35 27.14 51.34
CA SER A 82 25.06 27.56 49.95
C SER A 82 26.24 27.76 48.96
N PRO A 83 27.06 28.86 48.94
CA PRO A 83 27.09 29.62 47.67
C PRO A 83 28.43 29.86 46.95
N ASN A 84 28.42 29.60 45.63
CA ASN A 84 28.76 30.51 44.52
C ASN A 84 30.15 31.23 44.46
N LYS A 85 30.99 30.88 43.45
CA LYS A 85 31.64 31.82 42.45
C LYS A 85 32.79 31.18 41.64
N GLY A 86 32.95 31.58 40.38
CA GLY A 86 34.28 31.82 39.76
C GLY A 86 34.81 30.87 38.67
N SER A 87 34.88 31.36 37.42
CA SER A 87 35.72 30.85 36.30
C SER A 87 37.01 31.72 36.19
N PRO A 88 37.93 31.54 35.20
CA PRO A 88 38.18 30.44 34.24
C PRO A 88 39.70 30.03 34.15
N GLY A 89 40.09 29.12 33.24
CA GLY A 89 41.41 29.24 32.57
C GLY A 89 42.25 27.99 32.28
N LYS A 90 42.49 27.75 30.98
CA LYS A 90 43.56 26.98 30.28
C LYS A 90 44.81 26.51 31.08
N GLY A 91 45.30 25.30 30.78
CA GLY A 91 46.73 24.96 30.96
C GLY A 91 47.12 23.47 30.97
N SER A 92 47.77 22.99 29.92
CA SER A 92 48.58 21.75 29.88
C SER A 92 50.02 22.12 29.46
N PRO A 93 51.04 21.22 29.39
CA PRO A 93 51.09 19.77 29.67
C PRO A 93 52.37 19.32 30.46
N LEU A 94 52.67 18.00 30.48
CA LEU A 94 54.00 17.36 30.78
C LEU A 94 54.43 17.31 32.28
N LYS A 95 55.30 16.39 32.77
CA LYS A 95 55.83 15.08 32.31
C LYS A 95 56.55 14.34 33.48
N TYR A 96 56.50 13.00 33.49
CA TYR A 96 57.44 12.01 34.10
C TYR A 96 57.80 12.17 35.62
N ASP A 97 58.16 11.17 36.42
CA ASP A 97 59.08 10.01 36.32
C ASP A 97 58.69 9.01 37.47
N ARG A 98 59.17 7.76 37.69
CA ARG A 98 60.04 6.76 37.04
C ARG A 98 59.67 5.37 37.66
N HIS A 99 59.67 4.24 36.92
CA HIS A 99 60.68 3.13 36.97
C HIS A 99 60.92 2.46 38.36
N SER A 100 61.25 1.17 38.53
CA SER A 100 61.45 -0.01 37.65
C SER A 100 61.39 -1.30 38.54
N HIS A 101 61.30 -2.55 38.08
CA HIS A 101 62.28 -3.30 37.26
C HIS A 101 61.71 -4.56 36.57
N SER A 102 62.42 -5.01 35.53
CA SER A 102 62.16 -6.18 34.66
C SER A 102 63.17 -7.33 34.94
N PRO A 103 63.10 -8.49 34.25
CA PRO A 103 63.61 -8.63 32.85
C PRO A 103 62.53 -9.12 31.86
N ARG A 104 62.44 -8.73 30.58
CA ARG A 104 63.39 -8.72 29.43
C ARG A 104 63.71 -10.11 28.86
N ASP A 105 63.77 -10.33 27.53
CA ASP A 105 63.36 -9.55 26.33
C ASP A 105 63.27 -10.56 25.14
N GLY A 106 62.65 -10.23 24.00
CA GLY A 106 62.35 -11.24 22.95
C GLY A 106 62.28 -10.73 21.49
N ARG A 107 61.17 -10.07 21.10
CA ARG A 107 60.91 -9.43 19.78
C ARG A 107 60.61 -10.41 18.60
N PRO A 108 60.20 -9.91 17.40
CA PRO A 108 59.07 -8.98 17.15
C PRO A 108 58.22 -9.27 15.87
N LYS A 109 56.94 -8.83 15.84
CA LYS A 109 56.42 -7.94 14.76
C LYS A 109 54.99 -7.41 14.97
N LYS A 110 54.70 -6.34 14.20
CA LYS A 110 53.42 -5.66 13.87
C LYS A 110 52.24 -6.65 13.66
N GLY A 111 50.96 -6.32 13.89
CA GLY A 111 50.25 -5.02 14.04
C GLY A 111 49.30 -4.77 12.84
N GLY A 112 48.08 -4.23 12.94
CA GLY A 112 47.33 -3.64 14.06
C GLY A 112 45.86 -3.33 13.66
N SER A 113 45.30 -2.19 14.13
CA SER A 113 44.00 -1.58 13.72
C SER A 113 42.70 -2.41 13.75
N GLY A 114 41.93 -2.24 14.84
CA GLY A 114 40.54 -1.73 14.84
C GLY A 114 39.44 -2.42 14.01
N GLY A 115 38.44 -2.97 14.72
CA GLY A 115 37.11 -3.32 14.20
C GLY A 115 36.05 -3.18 15.31
N LYS A 116 34.79 -2.90 14.96
CA LYS A 116 33.68 -2.79 15.93
C LYS A 116 33.31 -4.17 16.48
N GLY A 117 33.01 -4.25 17.78
CA GLY A 117 32.50 -5.46 18.40
C GLY A 117 31.01 -5.65 18.09
N THR A 118 30.70 -6.57 17.18
CA THR A 118 29.35 -7.12 16.98
C THR A 118 29.33 -8.53 17.58
N TRP A 119 28.56 -8.74 18.65
CA TRP A 119 28.43 -10.05 19.30
C TRP A 119 27.44 -10.94 18.54
N GLY A 120 27.85 -11.43 17.36
CA GLY A 120 27.09 -12.39 16.55
C GLY A 120 27.63 -13.81 16.72
N GLY A 121 26.79 -14.73 17.18
CA GLY A 121 27.07 -16.19 17.11
C GLY A 121 27.36 -16.88 18.43
N LEU A 122 26.34 -17.07 19.28
CA LEU A 122 26.34 -18.02 20.41
C LEU A 122 25.16 -19.01 20.37
N PHE A 123 24.47 -19.10 19.23
CA PHE A 123 23.25 -19.91 19.03
C PHE A 123 23.47 -21.09 18.08
N ASP A 124 24.50 -21.90 18.35
CA ASP A 124 24.69 -23.18 17.68
C ASP A 124 25.25 -24.23 18.65
N THR A 125 24.58 -24.38 19.80
CA THR A 125 24.98 -25.23 20.94
C THR A 125 23.91 -26.27 21.28
N GLU A 126 23.52 -27.07 20.28
CA GLU A 126 22.82 -28.34 20.49
C GLU A 126 23.58 -29.50 19.82
N ASP A 127 23.77 -30.59 20.57
CA ASP A 127 24.39 -31.87 20.20
C ASP A 127 25.59 -31.83 19.23
N SER A 128 26.76 -31.48 19.77
CA SER A 128 28.06 -32.00 19.32
C SER A 128 28.84 -32.51 20.53
N ARG A 129 28.60 -33.77 20.90
CA ARG A 129 29.24 -34.44 22.05
C ARG A 129 30.63 -34.94 21.69
N PHE A 130 31.60 -34.02 21.69
CA PHE A 130 33.01 -34.40 21.59
C PHE A 130 33.41 -35.20 22.83
N LEU A 131 33.59 -36.51 22.68
CA LEU A 131 34.23 -37.35 23.68
C LEU A 131 35.69 -36.92 23.84
N ASP A 132 36.18 -36.76 25.08
CA ASP A 132 37.61 -36.49 25.33
C ASP A 132 38.38 -37.82 25.20
N PRO A 133 39.36 -37.95 24.29
CA PRO A 133 40.21 -39.15 24.17
C PRO A 133 41.12 -39.41 25.41
N LYS A 134 40.97 -38.62 26.47
CA LYS A 134 41.62 -38.80 27.79
C LYS A 134 40.64 -39.18 28.91
N ASP A 135 39.36 -39.37 28.61
CA ASP A 135 38.41 -39.91 29.60
C ASP A 135 38.84 -41.35 30.00
N PRO A 136 39.00 -41.66 31.30
CA PRO A 136 39.31 -43.01 31.76
C PRO A 136 38.28 -44.09 31.37
N ASN A 137 37.11 -43.71 30.87
CA ASN A 137 36.02 -44.57 30.43
C ASN A 137 35.82 -44.57 28.88
N TYR A 138 36.83 -44.11 28.11
CA TYR A 138 36.82 -44.14 26.64
C TYR A 138 36.99 -45.57 26.10
N ASP A 139 35.99 -46.10 25.39
CA ASP A 139 36.12 -47.36 24.65
C ASP A 139 36.45 -47.07 23.17
N SER A 140 37.66 -47.45 22.74
CA SER A 140 38.14 -47.24 21.38
C SER A 140 37.42 -48.08 20.30
N ASN A 141 36.44 -48.91 20.66
CA ASN A 141 35.65 -49.69 19.71
C ASN A 141 34.48 -48.92 19.08
N GLU A 142 34.12 -47.72 19.57
CA GLU A 142 33.07 -46.89 18.96
C GLU A 142 33.55 -46.03 17.77
N GLU A 143 34.86 -46.02 17.44
CA GLU A 143 35.45 -45.34 16.27
C GLU A 143 35.15 -46.01 14.90
N PHE A 144 33.87 -46.27 14.64
CA PHE A 144 33.34 -46.56 13.30
C PHE A 144 32.29 -45.52 12.85
N GLU A 145 32.48 -44.25 13.23
CA GLU A 145 31.70 -43.15 12.66
C GLU A 145 31.88 -43.10 11.13
N ASN A 146 30.75 -43.23 10.44
CA ASN A 146 30.69 -43.33 8.99
C ASN A 146 31.11 -41.98 8.35
N PRO A 147 32.09 -41.92 7.42
CA PRO A 147 32.54 -40.67 6.81
C PRO A 147 31.44 -39.81 6.17
N ASN A 148 30.33 -40.43 5.78
CA ASN A 148 29.15 -39.72 5.27
C ASN A 148 28.45 -38.85 6.34
N ALA A 149 28.51 -39.23 7.62
CA ALA A 149 27.94 -38.48 8.72
C ALA A 149 28.68 -37.14 8.92
N ILE A 150 30.01 -37.19 9.00
CA ILE A 150 30.89 -36.02 9.15
C ILE A 150 30.71 -35.04 7.98
N LYS A 151 30.48 -35.54 6.76
CA LYS A 151 30.14 -34.68 5.63
C LYS A 151 28.77 -34.00 5.83
N SER A 152 27.74 -34.77 6.18
CA SER A 152 26.38 -34.25 6.35
C SER A 152 26.25 -33.19 7.45
N THR A 153 27.04 -33.25 8.52
CA THR A 153 27.05 -32.21 9.57
C THR A 153 27.71 -30.91 9.09
N ALA A 154 28.77 -31.00 8.27
CA ALA A 154 29.35 -29.83 7.63
C ALA A 154 28.36 -29.15 6.65
N ASP A 155 27.67 -29.95 5.82
CA ASP A 155 26.66 -29.47 4.87
C ASP A 155 25.52 -28.72 5.61
N ILE A 156 25.06 -29.23 6.77
CA ILE A 156 24.06 -28.56 7.62
C ILE A 156 24.57 -27.22 8.17
N ILE A 157 25.83 -27.15 8.64
CA ILE A 157 26.42 -25.92 9.18
C ILE A 157 26.57 -24.86 8.07
N GLU A 158 26.89 -25.26 6.85
CA GLU A 158 26.92 -24.35 5.69
C GLU A 158 25.50 -23.85 5.33
N TYR A 159 24.50 -24.75 5.30
CA TYR A 159 23.10 -24.38 5.11
C TYR A 159 22.62 -23.37 6.15
N LYS A 160 22.86 -23.61 7.45
CA LYS A 160 22.47 -22.69 8.54
C LYS A 160 23.02 -21.27 8.33
N LYS A 161 24.27 -21.17 7.87
CA LYS A 161 24.95 -19.90 7.59
C LYS A 161 24.32 -19.20 6.37
N LYS A 162 24.18 -19.90 5.24
CA LYS A 162 23.55 -19.33 4.03
C LYS A 162 22.11 -18.89 4.28
N ALA A 163 21.28 -19.74 4.89
CA ALA A 163 19.91 -19.40 5.27
C ALA A 163 19.82 -18.17 6.20
N THR A 164 20.83 -17.93 7.05
CA THR A 164 20.90 -16.70 7.87
C THR A 164 21.20 -15.46 7.03
N VAL A 165 22.08 -15.56 6.02
CA VAL A 165 22.40 -14.45 5.10
C VAL A 165 21.18 -14.08 4.26
N ILE A 166 20.50 -15.06 3.67
CA ILE A 166 19.28 -14.84 2.85
C ILE A 166 18.21 -14.10 3.67
N VAL A 167 18.03 -14.44 4.95
CA VAL A 167 17.07 -13.75 5.84
C VAL A 167 17.49 -12.31 6.14
N GLU A 168 18.78 -12.02 6.33
CA GLU A 168 19.25 -10.62 6.48
C GLU A 168 19.07 -9.81 5.20
N GLU A 169 19.38 -10.40 4.04
CA GLU A 169 19.25 -9.74 2.74
C GLU A 169 17.79 -9.45 2.41
N TYR A 170 16.88 -10.41 2.63
CA TYR A 170 15.44 -10.19 2.49
C TYR A 170 14.92 -9.03 3.36
N PHE A 171 15.35 -8.92 4.62
CA PHE A 171 14.93 -7.79 5.48
C PHE A 171 15.44 -6.42 5.01
N ALA A 172 16.50 -6.40 4.18
CA ALA A 172 17.03 -5.20 3.55
C ALA A 172 16.36 -4.89 2.18
N THR A 173 15.91 -5.89 1.42
CA THR A 173 15.43 -5.73 0.03
C THR A 173 13.91 -5.84 -0.17
N ASP A 174 13.20 -6.61 0.67
CA ASP A 174 11.84 -7.14 0.42
C ASP A 174 11.70 -7.95 -0.90
N ASP A 175 12.80 -8.42 -1.49
CA ASP A 175 12.74 -9.23 -2.73
C ASP A 175 12.41 -10.70 -2.42
N VAL A 176 11.11 -10.97 -2.38
CA VAL A 176 10.52 -12.31 -2.25
C VAL A 176 11.00 -13.26 -3.37
N VAL A 177 11.24 -12.77 -4.58
CA VAL A 177 11.59 -13.61 -5.74
C VAL A 177 13.06 -14.02 -5.69
N SER A 178 13.97 -13.09 -5.37
CA SER A 178 15.38 -13.42 -5.14
C SER A 178 15.52 -14.42 -3.98
N THR A 179 14.86 -14.12 -2.86
CA THR A 179 14.79 -15.00 -1.67
C THR A 179 14.30 -16.42 -2.03
N ALA A 180 13.26 -16.54 -2.86
CA ALA A 180 12.72 -17.83 -3.30
C ALA A 180 13.65 -18.60 -4.24
N ASN A 181 14.51 -17.91 -4.99
CA ASN A 181 15.51 -18.53 -5.87
C ASN A 181 16.74 -18.97 -5.07
N GLU A 182 17.30 -18.10 -4.24
CA GLU A 182 18.44 -18.38 -3.37
C GLU A 182 18.17 -19.57 -2.43
N LEU A 183 16.96 -19.64 -1.85
CA LEU A 183 16.55 -20.76 -1.00
C LEU A 183 16.43 -22.09 -1.78
N ARG A 184 16.02 -22.03 -3.05
CA ARG A 184 16.02 -23.21 -3.96
C ARG A 184 17.44 -23.62 -4.37
N GLU A 185 18.33 -22.66 -4.60
CA GLU A 185 19.74 -22.89 -4.91
C GLU A 185 20.53 -23.53 -3.74
N LEU A 186 20.05 -23.43 -2.50
CA LEU A 186 20.63 -24.19 -1.38
C LEU A 186 20.49 -25.72 -1.53
N GLY A 187 19.62 -26.22 -2.41
CA GLY A 187 19.52 -27.64 -2.77
C GLY A 187 19.12 -28.61 -1.65
N MET A 188 18.72 -28.10 -0.48
CA MET A 188 18.52 -28.87 0.76
C MET A 188 17.10 -28.70 1.34
N PRO A 189 16.01 -29.01 0.59
CA PRO A 189 14.63 -28.77 1.03
C PRO A 189 14.28 -29.48 2.34
N GLY A 190 14.93 -30.61 2.63
CA GLY A 190 14.83 -31.35 3.90
C GLY A 190 15.16 -30.53 5.16
N TYR A 191 15.84 -29.39 5.01
CA TYR A 191 16.27 -28.48 6.07
C TYR A 191 15.54 -27.12 6.06
N ASN A 192 14.56 -26.89 5.19
CA ASN A 192 13.82 -25.61 5.11
C ASN A 192 13.07 -25.27 6.42
N TYR A 193 12.81 -26.23 7.30
CA TYR A 193 12.36 -25.97 8.68
C TYR A 193 13.30 -25.05 9.47
N TYR A 194 14.61 -25.07 9.21
CA TYR A 194 15.57 -24.15 9.82
C TYR A 194 15.42 -22.75 9.26
N PHE A 195 15.23 -22.58 7.95
CA PHE A 195 14.95 -21.26 7.35
C PHE A 195 13.70 -20.63 7.99
N VAL A 196 12.62 -21.39 8.11
CA VAL A 196 11.38 -20.95 8.79
C VAL A 196 11.63 -20.55 10.24
N LYS A 197 12.35 -21.36 11.02
CA LYS A 197 12.74 -20.99 12.40
C LYS A 197 13.59 -19.72 12.43
N LYS A 198 14.56 -19.59 11.51
CA LYS A 198 15.52 -18.48 11.50
C LYS A 198 14.86 -17.15 11.10
N LEU A 199 14.00 -17.17 10.09
CA LEU A 199 13.19 -16.04 9.64
C LEU A 199 12.30 -15.48 10.77
N VAL A 200 11.49 -16.34 11.40
CA VAL A 200 10.57 -15.89 12.48
C VAL A 200 11.33 -15.43 13.72
N SER A 201 12.35 -16.18 14.18
CA SER A 201 13.12 -15.77 15.37
C SER A 201 13.85 -14.44 15.17
N MET A 202 14.38 -14.17 13.97
CA MET A 202 14.98 -12.86 13.65
C MET A 202 13.95 -11.75 13.50
N ALA A 203 12.74 -12.05 13.06
CA ALA A 203 11.65 -11.07 12.99
C ALA A 203 11.09 -10.68 14.38
N MET A 204 11.05 -11.64 15.31
CA MET A 204 10.59 -11.42 16.69
C MET A 204 11.44 -10.39 17.43
N ASP A 205 12.75 -10.36 17.17
CA ASP A 205 13.75 -9.41 17.72
C ASP A 205 13.77 -8.04 16.99
N ARG A 206 12.89 -7.82 16.01
CA ARG A 206 12.86 -6.63 15.15
C ARG A 206 11.51 -5.90 15.21
N HIS A 207 11.38 -4.81 14.46
CA HIS A 207 10.16 -3.99 14.48
C HIS A 207 9.02 -4.69 13.73
N ASP A 208 7.81 -4.18 13.88
CA ASP A 208 6.63 -4.81 13.29
C ASP A 208 6.67 -4.86 11.75
N LYS A 209 7.42 -3.95 11.10
CA LYS A 209 7.76 -4.07 9.67
C LYS A 209 8.39 -5.43 9.35
N GLU A 210 9.44 -5.81 10.08
CA GLU A 210 10.15 -7.06 9.86
C GLU A 210 9.28 -8.28 10.24
N LYS A 211 8.35 -8.12 11.20
CA LYS A 211 7.35 -9.15 11.54
C LYS A 211 6.36 -9.40 10.40
N GLU A 212 5.80 -8.35 9.80
CA GLU A 212 4.90 -8.48 8.66
C GLU A 212 5.65 -8.98 7.41
N MET A 213 6.86 -8.51 7.15
CA MET A 213 7.73 -9.04 6.09
C MET A 213 7.94 -10.56 6.24
N ALA A 214 8.25 -11.04 7.45
CA ALA A 214 8.41 -12.47 7.71
C ALA A 214 7.10 -13.27 7.51
N ALA A 215 5.94 -12.72 7.88
CA ALA A 215 4.65 -13.36 7.63
C ALA A 215 4.32 -13.43 6.13
N VAL A 216 4.48 -12.32 5.41
CA VAL A 216 4.25 -12.23 3.96
C VAL A 216 5.20 -13.16 3.19
N LEU A 217 6.48 -13.22 3.57
CA LEU A 217 7.44 -14.12 2.94
C LEU A 217 7.07 -15.59 3.20
N LEU A 218 6.67 -15.96 4.42
CA LEU A 218 6.23 -17.33 4.70
C LEU A 218 5.00 -17.71 3.87
N SER A 219 4.04 -16.78 3.68
CA SER A 219 2.88 -16.99 2.82
C SER A 219 3.29 -17.19 1.35
N ALA A 220 4.22 -16.36 0.83
CA ALA A 220 4.66 -16.44 -0.56
C ALA A 220 5.56 -17.65 -0.87
N LEU A 221 6.35 -18.14 0.09
CA LEU A 221 7.22 -19.31 -0.10
C LEU A 221 6.50 -20.65 0.16
N TYR A 222 5.35 -20.63 0.84
CA TYR A 222 4.58 -21.84 1.16
C TYR A 222 4.09 -22.53 -0.13
N ALA A 223 4.39 -23.82 -0.25
CA ALA A 223 4.06 -24.67 -1.40
C ALA A 223 4.70 -24.28 -2.78
N ASP A 224 5.42 -23.16 -2.90
CA ASP A 224 6.29 -22.84 -4.05
C ASP A 224 7.76 -23.21 -3.80
N ALA A 225 8.32 -22.76 -2.67
CA ALA A 225 9.74 -22.93 -2.33
C ALA A 225 9.96 -23.72 -1.02
N ILE A 226 8.93 -23.85 -0.17
CA ILE A 226 8.99 -24.60 1.09
C ILE A 226 7.79 -25.54 1.21
N ASP A 227 8.06 -26.83 1.35
CA ASP A 227 7.02 -27.85 1.55
C ASP A 227 6.25 -27.60 2.86
N PRO A 228 4.91 -27.77 2.91
CA PRO A 228 4.12 -27.60 4.14
C PRO A 228 4.63 -28.38 5.37
N PRO A 229 5.17 -29.61 5.28
CA PRO A 229 5.78 -30.30 6.42
C PRO A 229 7.04 -29.62 6.98
N GLN A 230 7.79 -28.89 6.14
CA GLN A 230 8.95 -28.11 6.59
C GLN A 230 8.51 -26.88 7.37
N VAL A 231 7.45 -26.20 6.94
CA VAL A 231 6.88 -25.07 7.71
C VAL A 231 6.30 -25.55 9.04
N PHE A 232 5.52 -26.64 9.04
CA PHE A 232 5.02 -27.27 10.26
C PHE A 232 6.16 -27.62 11.24
N ARG A 233 7.24 -28.25 10.76
CA ARG A 233 8.42 -28.58 11.56
C ARG A 233 9.17 -27.34 12.05
N GLY A 234 9.21 -26.26 11.26
CA GLY A 234 9.80 -24.98 11.64
C GLY A 234 9.07 -24.35 12.82
N PHE A 235 7.73 -24.34 12.77
CA PHE A 235 6.90 -23.86 13.88
C PHE A 235 6.94 -24.77 15.12
N CYS A 236 7.01 -26.10 14.98
CA CYS A 236 7.33 -26.98 16.12
C CYS A 236 8.65 -26.54 16.78
N LYS A 237 9.71 -26.38 15.98
CA LYS A 237 11.05 -26.00 16.47
C LYS A 237 11.18 -24.57 16.98
N LEU A 238 10.24 -23.67 16.66
CA LEU A 238 10.12 -22.34 17.27
C LEU A 238 9.50 -22.43 18.67
N VAL A 239 8.37 -23.14 18.80
CA VAL A 239 7.64 -23.27 20.07
C VAL A 239 8.43 -24.12 21.07
N GLU A 240 9.20 -25.10 20.60
CA GLU A 240 10.12 -25.90 21.43
C GLU A 240 11.25 -25.06 22.07
N SER A 241 11.68 -23.95 21.44
CA SER A 241 12.69 -23.03 21.99
C SER A 241 12.08 -21.73 22.55
N ALA A 242 10.78 -21.71 22.86
CA ALA A 242 10.14 -20.51 23.41
C ALA A 242 10.64 -20.16 24.82
N ASP A 243 11.15 -21.15 25.56
CA ASP A 243 11.77 -20.97 26.88
C ASP A 243 13.19 -20.38 26.79
N ASP A 244 13.89 -20.53 25.65
CA ASP A 244 15.16 -19.84 25.37
C ASP A 244 14.93 -18.44 24.81
N LEU A 245 14.05 -18.32 23.80
CA LEU A 245 13.76 -17.06 23.10
C LEU A 245 13.27 -15.94 24.03
N ILE A 246 12.61 -16.29 25.14
CA ILE A 246 12.13 -15.30 26.13
C ILE A 246 13.26 -14.63 26.94
N VAL A 247 14.48 -15.18 26.91
CA VAL A 247 15.65 -14.59 27.60
C VAL A 247 16.11 -13.33 26.86
N ASP A 248 16.15 -13.37 25.53
CA ASP A 248 16.54 -12.23 24.68
C ASP A 248 15.33 -11.35 24.30
N ILE A 249 14.16 -11.96 24.08
CA ILE A 249 12.94 -11.30 23.57
C ILE A 249 11.81 -11.47 24.62
N PRO A 250 11.64 -10.52 25.58
CA PRO A 250 10.70 -10.67 26.69
C PRO A 250 9.24 -10.93 26.26
N ASP A 251 8.81 -10.33 25.15
CA ASP A 251 7.45 -10.46 24.62
C ASP A 251 7.24 -11.72 23.75
N THR A 252 8.18 -12.69 23.79
CA THR A 252 8.13 -13.96 23.03
C THR A 252 6.76 -14.64 23.07
N VAL A 253 6.11 -14.66 24.24
CA VAL A 253 4.79 -15.30 24.41
C VAL A 253 3.72 -14.63 23.55
N ASP A 254 3.72 -13.31 23.46
CA ASP A 254 2.73 -12.54 22.72
C ASP A 254 3.03 -12.48 21.21
N VAL A 255 4.31 -12.35 20.85
CA VAL A 255 4.74 -12.21 19.44
C VAL A 255 4.69 -13.56 18.72
N LEU A 256 5.20 -14.65 19.31
CA LEU A 256 5.16 -15.97 18.68
C LEU A 256 3.72 -16.52 18.60
N ALA A 257 2.89 -16.22 19.60
CA ALA A 257 1.46 -16.57 19.54
C ALA A 257 0.72 -15.84 18.40
N LEU A 258 1.11 -14.59 18.09
CA LEU A 258 0.57 -13.84 16.97
C LEU A 258 1.09 -14.38 15.63
N PHE A 259 2.36 -14.78 15.52
CA PHE A 259 2.90 -15.45 14.34
C PHE A 259 2.16 -16.77 14.03
N ILE A 260 1.88 -17.58 15.05
CA ILE A 260 1.12 -18.83 14.90
C ILE A 260 -0.33 -18.53 14.50
N ALA A 261 -0.95 -17.49 15.08
CA ALA A 261 -2.30 -17.09 14.71
C ALA A 261 -2.38 -16.57 13.26
N ARG A 262 -1.39 -15.78 12.81
CA ARG A 262 -1.23 -15.31 11.42
C ARG A 262 -1.07 -16.50 10.47
N ALA A 263 -0.12 -17.40 10.73
CA ALA A 263 0.08 -18.60 9.91
C ALA A 263 -1.13 -19.56 9.88
N VAL A 264 -2.02 -19.55 10.90
CA VAL A 264 -3.28 -20.30 10.88
C VAL A 264 -4.40 -19.57 10.11
N VAL A 265 -4.38 -18.24 10.05
CA VAL A 265 -5.29 -17.44 9.20
C VAL A 265 -4.89 -17.53 7.73
N ASP A 266 -3.60 -17.60 7.45
CA ASP A 266 -3.04 -17.63 6.09
C ASP A 266 -3.03 -19.05 5.46
N ASP A 267 -3.69 -20.03 6.09
CA ASP A 267 -3.69 -21.47 5.78
C ASP A 267 -2.29 -22.16 5.69
N ILE A 268 -1.23 -21.47 6.12
CA ILE A 268 0.15 -21.98 6.22
C ILE A 268 0.27 -23.09 7.29
N LEU A 269 -0.47 -22.96 8.39
CA LEU A 269 -0.55 -23.95 9.48
C LEU A 269 -1.99 -24.45 9.68
N PRO A 270 -2.23 -25.78 9.70
CA PRO A 270 -3.56 -26.29 10.03
C PRO A 270 -3.90 -26.02 11.50
N PRO A 271 -5.14 -25.64 11.87
CA PRO A 271 -5.55 -25.40 13.27
C PRO A 271 -5.28 -26.57 14.24
N VAL A 272 -5.13 -27.78 13.71
CA VAL A 272 -4.76 -29.00 14.44
C VAL A 272 -3.33 -28.94 15.01
N PHE A 273 -2.44 -28.08 14.47
CA PHE A 273 -1.08 -27.82 14.97
C PHE A 273 -1.07 -27.53 16.47
N LEU A 274 -1.93 -26.61 16.92
CA LEU A 274 -2.03 -26.20 18.33
C LEU A 274 -2.24 -27.41 19.25
N LYS A 275 -3.26 -28.22 18.95
CA LYS A 275 -3.65 -29.38 19.77
C LYS A 275 -2.63 -30.51 19.72
N LYS A 276 -1.87 -30.65 18.64
CA LYS A 276 -0.74 -31.59 18.55
C LYS A 276 0.43 -31.13 19.42
N GLN A 277 0.88 -29.89 19.25
CA GLN A 277 2.07 -29.38 19.94
C GLN A 277 1.85 -29.16 21.45
N MET A 278 0.60 -28.89 21.88
CA MET A 278 0.24 -28.87 23.31
C MET A 278 0.32 -30.24 24.00
N VAL A 279 0.43 -31.34 23.26
CA VAL A 279 0.56 -32.72 23.81
C VAL A 279 2.02 -33.21 23.79
N SER A 280 2.87 -32.64 22.93
CA SER A 280 4.30 -33.00 22.85
C SER A 280 5.21 -32.20 23.78
N LEU A 281 4.75 -31.08 24.33
CA LEU A 281 5.54 -30.17 25.17
C LEU A 281 5.35 -30.40 26.68
N PRO A 282 6.34 -30.05 27.53
CA PRO A 282 6.17 -30.04 28.99
C PRO A 282 5.10 -29.04 29.44
N ASN A 283 4.24 -29.44 30.39
CA ASN A 283 3.07 -28.67 30.85
C ASN A 283 3.35 -27.20 31.25
N ASP A 284 4.55 -26.94 31.79
CA ASP A 284 4.97 -25.68 32.37
C ASP A 284 5.86 -24.84 31.43
N SER A 285 6.09 -25.30 30.19
CA SER A 285 6.90 -24.60 29.17
C SER A 285 6.24 -23.30 28.67
N LYS A 286 7.06 -22.31 28.32
CA LYS A 286 6.63 -21.11 27.58
C LYS A 286 6.06 -21.45 26.21
N GLY A 287 6.51 -22.55 25.61
CA GLY A 287 5.89 -23.09 24.39
C GLY A 287 4.39 -23.38 24.55
N ILE A 288 3.96 -23.93 25.69
CA ILE A 288 2.54 -24.14 25.97
C ILE A 288 1.81 -22.82 26.30
N GLU A 289 2.47 -21.83 26.90
CA GLU A 289 1.89 -20.50 27.11
C GLU A 289 1.60 -19.79 25.77
N VAL A 290 2.54 -19.82 24.83
CA VAL A 290 2.39 -19.38 23.43
C VAL A 290 1.17 -20.03 22.77
N LEU A 291 1.02 -21.35 22.84
CA LEU A 291 -0.08 -22.06 22.19
C LEU A 291 -1.45 -21.72 22.81
N LYS A 292 -1.52 -21.61 24.15
CA LYS A 292 -2.72 -21.14 24.88
C LYS A 292 -3.08 -19.69 24.50
N ARG A 293 -2.06 -18.82 24.33
CA ARG A 293 -2.19 -17.41 23.93
C ARG A 293 -2.71 -17.29 22.50
N ALA A 294 -2.23 -18.11 21.57
CA ALA A 294 -2.70 -18.17 20.18
C ALA A 294 -4.17 -18.63 20.07
N GLU A 295 -4.50 -19.77 20.69
CA GLU A 295 -5.86 -20.35 20.66
C GLU A 295 -6.89 -19.36 21.24
N LYS A 296 -6.65 -18.84 22.45
CA LYS A 296 -7.67 -18.08 23.21
C LYS A 296 -7.59 -16.57 23.03
N GLY A 297 -6.41 -16.05 22.74
CA GLY A 297 -6.15 -14.60 22.65
C GLY A 297 -6.33 -14.02 21.26
N TYR A 298 -6.23 -14.86 20.21
CA TYR A 298 -6.36 -14.43 18.82
C TYR A 298 -7.43 -15.25 18.08
N LEU A 299 -7.26 -16.58 17.95
CA LEU A 299 -8.13 -17.39 17.07
C LEU A 299 -9.56 -17.59 17.59
N ALA A 300 -9.78 -17.57 18.90
CA ALA A 300 -11.12 -17.64 19.49
C ALA A 300 -11.93 -16.31 19.40
N ALA A 301 -11.36 -15.23 18.87
CA ALA A 301 -12.04 -13.94 18.77
C ALA A 301 -12.97 -13.85 17.54
N PRO A 302 -14.10 -13.12 17.62
CA PRO A 302 -14.82 -12.66 16.43
C PRO A 302 -13.92 -11.76 15.57
N LEU A 303 -14.04 -11.85 14.24
CA LEU A 303 -13.24 -11.09 13.26
C LEU A 303 -11.72 -11.28 13.41
N HIS A 304 -11.27 -12.43 13.93
CA HIS A 304 -9.84 -12.67 14.22
C HIS A 304 -8.92 -12.44 13.03
N ALA A 305 -9.27 -12.90 11.82
CA ALA A 305 -8.44 -12.72 10.62
C ALA A 305 -8.16 -11.22 10.34
N GLU A 306 -9.20 -10.42 10.18
CA GLU A 306 -9.13 -8.96 9.95
C GLU A 306 -8.36 -8.21 11.05
N ILE A 307 -8.46 -8.68 12.30
CA ILE A 307 -7.72 -8.12 13.43
C ILE A 307 -6.24 -8.50 13.32
N ILE A 308 -5.93 -9.79 13.13
CA ILE A 308 -4.57 -10.34 13.06
C ILE A 308 -3.78 -9.70 11.90
N GLU A 309 -4.37 -9.63 10.70
CA GLU A 309 -3.81 -8.97 9.51
C GLU A 309 -3.35 -7.53 9.77
N ARG A 310 -4.03 -6.80 10.66
CA ARG A 310 -3.73 -5.39 10.92
C ARG A 310 -2.66 -5.18 11.99
N ARG A 311 -2.30 -6.21 12.79
CA ARG A 311 -1.49 -6.04 14.00
C ARG A 311 -0.05 -5.58 13.76
N TRP A 312 0.55 -5.92 12.63
CA TRP A 312 1.91 -5.50 12.27
C TRP A 312 1.95 -4.45 11.15
N GLY A 313 0.80 -3.89 10.79
CA GLY A 313 0.66 -2.88 9.73
C GLY A 313 0.09 -3.47 8.45
N GLY A 314 -1.15 -3.97 8.51
CA GLY A 314 -1.79 -4.68 7.40
C GLY A 314 -1.85 -3.87 6.10
N SER A 315 -1.57 -4.56 4.99
CA SER A 315 -1.23 -4.03 3.65
C SER A 315 0.14 -3.34 3.58
N LYS A 316 0.91 -3.62 2.53
CA LYS A 316 2.35 -3.27 2.40
C LYS A 316 2.70 -1.77 2.49
N ASN A 317 1.73 -0.87 2.55
CA ASN A 317 1.95 0.59 2.57
C ASN A 317 1.35 1.22 3.84
N LYS A 318 2.21 1.74 4.74
CA LYS A 318 1.84 2.94 5.54
C LYS A 318 1.70 4.08 4.52
N THR A 319 0.50 4.31 3.97
CA THR A 319 0.35 5.33 2.92
C THR A 319 0.64 6.72 3.48
N VAL A 320 1.00 7.63 2.59
CA VAL A 320 1.25 9.04 2.93
C VAL A 320 0.03 9.63 3.63
N GLU A 321 -1.19 9.34 3.15
CA GLU A 321 -2.41 9.78 3.83
C GLU A 321 -2.62 9.13 5.20
N ASP A 322 -2.30 7.84 5.40
CA ASP A 322 -2.40 7.21 6.73
C ASP A 322 -1.41 7.86 7.73
N VAL A 323 -0.22 8.28 7.28
CA VAL A 323 0.74 9.03 8.10
C VAL A 323 0.24 10.46 8.36
N LYS A 324 -0.24 11.17 7.34
CA LYS A 324 -0.85 12.51 7.44
C LYS A 324 -2.04 12.52 8.41
N ALA A 325 -2.89 11.48 8.37
CA ALA A 325 -4.02 11.28 9.26
C ALA A 325 -3.58 11.02 10.71
N ARG A 326 -2.56 10.17 10.94
CA ARG A 326 -1.97 9.98 12.28
C ARG A 326 -1.40 11.29 12.85
N ILE A 327 -0.72 12.10 12.02
CA ILE A 327 -0.20 13.41 12.42
C ILE A 327 -1.37 14.38 12.75
N ASN A 328 -2.41 14.44 11.93
CA ASN A 328 -3.60 15.24 12.21
C ASN A 328 -4.25 14.85 13.55
N ASN A 329 -4.48 13.55 13.78
CA ASN A 329 -5.11 13.06 14.99
C ASN A 329 -4.28 13.38 16.24
N LEU A 330 -2.95 13.17 16.17
CA LEU A 330 -1.99 13.56 17.22
C LEU A 330 -2.10 15.05 17.58
N LEU A 331 -2.10 15.93 16.58
CA LEU A 331 -2.19 17.37 16.80
C LEU A 331 -3.55 17.80 17.36
N ILE A 332 -4.66 17.20 16.87
CA ILE A 332 -6.02 17.46 17.39
C ILE A 332 -6.15 16.99 18.85
N GLU A 333 -5.70 15.78 19.15
CA GLU A 333 -5.75 15.20 20.51
C GLU A 333 -4.90 16.00 21.49
N TYR A 334 -3.70 16.42 21.08
CA TYR A 334 -2.85 17.29 21.89
C TYR A 334 -3.46 18.70 22.08
N VAL A 335 -4.07 19.30 21.05
CA VAL A 335 -4.76 20.60 21.19
C VAL A 335 -5.92 20.52 22.18
N VAL A 336 -6.61 19.38 22.30
CA VAL A 336 -7.64 19.14 23.32
C VAL A 336 -7.02 18.88 24.70
N SER A 337 -6.19 17.84 24.83
CA SER A 337 -5.67 17.33 26.10
C SER A 337 -4.62 18.22 26.76
N GLY A 338 -3.72 18.80 25.97
CA GLY A 338 -2.49 19.45 26.44
C GLY A 338 -1.41 18.47 26.95
N ASP A 339 -1.54 17.15 26.76
CA ASP A 339 -0.53 16.20 27.22
C ASP A 339 0.68 16.15 26.28
N LYS A 340 1.69 16.94 26.65
CA LYS A 340 3.00 17.02 26.01
C LYS A 340 3.72 15.67 25.95
N LYS A 341 3.59 14.81 26.97
CA LYS A 341 4.29 13.51 27.02
C LYS A 341 3.66 12.51 26.07
N GLU A 342 2.33 12.49 26.01
CA GLU A 342 1.60 11.67 25.05
C GLU A 342 1.90 12.11 23.61
N ALA A 343 1.86 13.42 23.34
CA ALA A 343 2.24 13.95 22.03
C ALA A 343 3.68 13.57 21.64
N CYS A 344 4.66 13.74 22.55
CA CYS A 344 6.04 13.34 22.32
C CYS A 344 6.23 11.82 22.19
N ARG A 345 5.38 10.99 22.80
CA ARG A 345 5.32 9.53 22.55
C ARG A 345 4.80 9.25 21.13
N CYS A 346 3.64 9.79 20.78
CA CYS A 346 3.05 9.61 19.46
C CYS A 346 3.98 10.08 18.31
N ILE A 347 4.78 11.15 18.52
CA ILE A 347 5.81 11.58 17.56
C ILE A 347 6.89 10.51 17.37
N LYS A 348 7.35 9.86 18.46
CA LYS A 348 8.32 8.75 18.39
C LYS A 348 7.70 7.53 17.66
N ASP A 349 6.44 7.23 17.95
CA ASP A 349 5.69 6.10 17.39
C ASP A 349 5.23 6.30 15.92
N LEU A 350 5.45 7.48 15.33
CA LEU A 350 5.29 7.69 13.88
C LEU A 350 6.38 6.94 13.07
N GLN A 351 7.61 6.86 13.62
CA GLN A 351 8.77 6.19 13.01
C GLN A 351 9.17 6.71 11.61
N VAL A 352 8.92 7.99 11.29
CA VAL A 352 9.25 8.59 9.98
C VAL A 352 10.10 9.86 10.10
N PRO A 353 11.34 9.77 10.64
CA PRO A 353 12.15 10.95 11.03
C PRO A 353 12.52 11.90 9.88
N PHE A 354 12.52 11.42 8.63
CA PHE A 354 12.73 12.25 7.43
C PHE A 354 11.48 13.03 6.98
N TYR A 355 10.33 12.73 7.59
CA TYR A 355 9.00 13.28 7.30
C TYR A 355 8.44 14.17 8.41
N HIS A 356 9.17 14.36 9.51
CA HIS A 356 8.72 15.16 10.67
C HIS A 356 8.46 16.65 10.32
N HIS A 357 8.94 17.15 9.19
CA HIS A 357 8.52 18.44 8.62
C HIS A 357 7.01 18.54 8.35
N GLU A 358 6.32 17.44 8.10
CA GLU A 358 4.85 17.42 7.90
C GLU A 358 4.11 17.69 9.23
N ILE A 359 4.70 17.28 10.37
CA ILE A 359 4.21 17.62 11.71
C ILE A 359 4.30 19.14 11.91
N VAL A 360 5.44 19.74 11.54
CA VAL A 360 5.69 21.19 11.63
C VAL A 360 4.74 21.97 10.73
N LYS A 361 4.60 21.57 9.46
CA LYS A 361 3.68 22.15 8.47
C LYS A 361 2.24 22.13 8.98
N ARG A 362 1.73 20.97 9.41
CA ARG A 362 0.35 20.80 9.90
C ARG A 362 0.09 21.54 11.21
N ALA A 363 1.05 21.56 12.13
CA ALA A 363 0.93 22.32 13.37
C ALA A 363 0.91 23.84 13.11
N LEU A 364 1.69 24.34 12.15
CA LEU A 364 1.66 25.74 11.72
C LEU A 364 0.35 26.08 11.02
N THR A 365 -0.14 25.25 10.09
CA THR A 365 -1.47 25.44 9.45
C THR A 365 -2.57 25.50 10.50
N MET A 366 -2.62 24.54 11.43
CA MET A 366 -3.65 24.50 12.49
C MET A 366 -3.54 25.68 13.47
N ALA A 367 -2.33 26.19 13.72
CA ALA A 367 -2.12 27.41 14.52
C ALA A 367 -2.61 28.68 13.79
N MET A 368 -2.47 28.73 12.46
CA MET A 368 -2.97 29.82 11.61
C MET A 368 -4.50 29.79 11.46
N GLU A 369 -5.11 28.61 11.33
CA GLU A 369 -6.57 28.42 11.37
C GLU A 369 -7.18 28.78 12.74
N ARG A 370 -6.48 28.46 13.84
CA ARG A 370 -7.03 28.43 15.20
C ARG A 370 -6.11 29.16 16.18
N HIS A 371 -6.25 30.48 16.26
CA HIS A 371 -5.48 31.32 17.18
C HIS A 371 -5.51 30.85 18.65
N GLN A 372 -6.58 30.18 19.10
CA GLN A 372 -6.66 29.62 20.46
C GLN A 372 -5.77 28.38 20.67
N ALA A 373 -5.38 27.69 19.59
CA ALA A 373 -4.49 26.53 19.61
C ALA A 373 -3.00 26.92 19.41
N GLU A 374 -2.73 28.09 18.84
CA GLU A 374 -1.39 28.58 18.46
C GLU A 374 -0.34 28.37 19.57
N GLY A 375 -0.60 28.85 20.78
CA GLY A 375 0.33 28.71 21.90
C GLY A 375 0.66 27.25 22.23
N ARG A 376 -0.35 26.38 22.32
CA ARG A 376 -0.16 24.95 22.60
C ARG A 376 0.68 24.29 21.50
N LEU A 377 0.37 24.56 20.24
CA LEU A 377 1.03 23.97 19.08
C LEU A 377 2.51 24.37 18.99
N LEU A 378 2.83 25.65 19.22
CA LEU A 378 4.21 26.13 19.29
C LEU A 378 4.94 25.53 20.51
N ASP A 379 4.29 25.45 21.68
CA ASP A 379 4.85 24.80 22.87
C ASP A 379 5.21 23.32 22.62
N LEU A 380 4.50 22.62 21.73
CA LEU A 380 4.82 21.23 21.33
C LEU A 380 5.97 21.19 20.31
N LEU A 381 5.93 22.03 19.26
CA LEU A 381 7.01 22.06 18.26
C LEU A 381 8.35 22.43 18.89
N LYS A 382 8.34 23.35 19.86
CA LYS A 382 9.51 23.72 20.66
C LYS A 382 10.04 22.53 21.48
N GLU A 383 9.19 21.88 22.27
CA GLU A 383 9.60 20.76 23.12
C GLU A 383 10.07 19.56 22.29
N ALA A 384 9.42 19.28 21.16
CA ALA A 384 9.85 18.25 20.21
C ALA A 384 11.17 18.58 19.51
N ALA A 385 11.52 19.86 19.35
CA ALA A 385 12.84 20.29 18.87
C ALA A 385 13.91 20.26 19.98
N GLU A 386 13.57 20.65 21.21
CA GLU A 386 14.46 20.62 22.38
C GLU A 386 14.77 19.19 22.87
N GLU A 387 13.81 18.25 22.81
CA GLU A 387 14.04 16.81 22.98
C GLU A 387 14.75 16.16 21.77
N GLY A 388 14.92 16.87 20.65
CA GLY A 388 15.56 16.36 19.43
C GLY A 388 14.71 15.38 18.61
N LEU A 389 13.40 15.29 18.88
CA LEU A 389 12.46 14.41 18.15
C LEU A 389 12.21 14.91 16.72
N ILE A 390 12.20 16.22 16.55
CA ILE A 390 12.19 16.90 15.25
C ILE A 390 13.51 17.66 15.15
N ASN A 391 14.45 17.14 14.34
CA ASN A 391 15.75 17.78 14.17
C ASN A 391 15.62 19.14 13.47
N ALA A 392 16.60 20.04 13.68
CA ALA A 392 16.55 21.41 13.18
C ALA A 392 16.42 21.53 11.64
N SER A 393 16.85 20.52 10.87
CA SER A 393 16.64 20.46 9.42
C SER A 393 15.17 20.19 9.09
N GLN A 394 14.51 19.27 9.79
CA GLN A 394 13.07 19.01 9.66
C GLN A 394 12.21 20.20 10.11
N VAL A 395 12.60 20.91 11.18
CA VAL A 395 11.96 22.19 11.59
C VAL A 395 12.09 23.23 10.47
N SER A 396 13.30 23.47 9.98
CA SER A 396 13.56 24.47 8.93
C SER A 396 12.86 24.13 7.61
N LYS A 397 12.84 22.84 7.23
CA LYS A 397 12.10 22.33 6.06
C LYS A 397 10.60 22.58 6.22
N GLY A 398 10.02 22.29 7.39
CA GLY A 398 8.60 22.52 7.67
C GLY A 398 8.18 23.98 7.54
N PHE A 399 8.94 24.91 8.14
CA PHE A 399 8.72 26.34 7.96
C PHE A 399 8.96 26.80 6.50
N GLY A 400 9.95 26.24 5.80
CA GLY A 400 10.18 26.48 4.39
C GLY A 400 8.97 26.14 3.53
N ARG A 401 8.38 24.95 3.72
CA ARG A 401 7.15 24.55 2.99
C ARG A 401 5.98 25.50 3.26
N MET A 402 5.82 25.96 4.51
CA MET A 402 4.76 26.93 4.85
C MET A 402 4.95 28.28 4.15
N ILE A 403 6.19 28.71 3.91
CA ILE A 403 6.50 29.91 3.12
C ILE A 403 6.15 29.68 1.65
N ASP A 404 6.53 28.52 1.10
CA ASP A 404 6.27 28.17 -0.30
C ASP A 404 4.77 28.00 -0.62
N THR A 405 3.95 27.56 0.35
CA THR A 405 2.49 27.42 0.21
C THR A 405 1.69 28.60 0.76
N VAL A 406 2.32 29.70 1.17
CA VAL A 406 1.65 30.79 1.92
C VAL A 406 0.59 31.53 1.10
N ASP A 407 0.72 31.56 -0.23
CA ASP A 407 -0.28 32.21 -1.11
C ASP A 407 -1.54 31.38 -1.30
N ASP A 408 -1.41 30.06 -1.41
CA ASP A 408 -2.58 29.17 -1.47
C ASP A 408 -3.28 29.18 -0.10
N LEU A 409 -2.53 29.14 1.00
CA LEU A 409 -3.06 29.32 2.36
C LEU A 409 -3.70 30.70 2.60
N SER A 410 -3.37 31.73 1.80
CA SER A 410 -4.00 33.05 1.88
C SER A 410 -5.40 33.09 1.25
N LEU A 411 -5.82 32.04 0.55
CA LEU A 411 -7.17 31.87 0.02
C LEU A 411 -8.14 31.45 1.14
N ASP A 412 -7.72 30.52 1.99
CA ASP A 412 -8.51 30.02 3.13
C ASP A 412 -8.37 30.89 4.40
N ILE A 413 -7.18 31.45 4.65
CA ILE A 413 -6.85 32.17 5.89
C ILE A 413 -6.51 33.63 5.57
N PRO A 414 -7.41 34.59 5.87
CA PRO A 414 -7.14 36.01 5.70
C PRO A 414 -5.86 36.43 6.46
N ASN A 415 -4.96 37.13 5.76
CA ASN A 415 -3.65 37.55 6.28
C ASN A 415 -2.70 36.39 6.68
N ALA A 416 -2.81 35.21 6.07
CA ALA A 416 -1.89 34.07 6.30
C ALA A 416 -0.40 34.47 6.27
N ARG A 417 0.01 35.29 5.28
CA ARG A 417 1.39 35.85 5.19
C ARG A 417 1.82 36.60 6.45
N GLY A 418 0.94 37.44 7.02
CA GLY A 418 1.23 38.19 8.24
C GLY A 418 1.29 37.32 9.49
N ILE A 419 0.40 36.32 9.58
CA ILE A 419 0.39 35.35 10.69
C ILE A 419 1.66 34.49 10.66
N LEU A 420 2.00 33.91 9.50
CA LEU A 420 3.20 33.08 9.34
C LEU A 420 4.49 33.86 9.66
N GLN A 421 4.57 35.13 9.24
CA GLN A 421 5.70 36.00 9.59
C GLN A 421 5.82 36.20 11.11
N SER A 422 4.70 36.32 11.83
CA SER A 422 4.70 36.39 13.31
C SER A 422 5.17 35.08 13.95
N LEU A 423 4.68 33.92 13.45
CA LEU A 423 5.08 32.59 13.94
C LEU A 423 6.59 32.35 13.74
N ILE A 424 7.15 32.72 12.58
CA ILE A 424 8.60 32.65 12.30
C ILE A 424 9.39 33.54 13.27
N SER A 425 8.96 34.80 13.47
CA SER A 425 9.63 35.71 14.41
C SER A 425 9.59 35.21 15.85
N LYS A 426 8.50 34.56 16.26
CA LYS A 426 8.33 33.96 17.58
C LYS A 426 9.25 32.75 17.76
N ALA A 427 9.18 31.76 16.87
CA ALA A 427 10.03 30.57 16.91
C ALA A 427 11.55 30.89 16.84
N ALA A 428 11.92 31.93 16.09
CA ALA A 428 13.29 32.43 16.03
C ALA A 428 13.72 33.14 17.33
N SER A 429 12.83 33.92 17.96
CA SER A 429 13.11 34.57 19.26
C SER A 429 13.20 33.59 20.42
N GLU A 430 12.50 32.46 20.32
CA GLU A 430 12.55 31.34 21.27
C GLU A 430 13.72 30.37 21.01
N GLY A 431 14.49 30.56 19.93
CA GLY A 431 15.75 29.86 19.66
C GLY A 431 15.65 28.50 18.99
N TRP A 432 14.45 27.98 18.69
CA TRP A 432 14.26 26.65 18.08
C TRP A 432 14.12 26.68 16.55
N LEU A 433 14.13 27.87 15.93
CA LEU A 433 14.15 28.07 14.47
C LEU A 433 15.32 28.96 14.01
N CYS A 434 16.10 28.47 13.05
CA CYS A 434 17.15 29.25 12.40
C CYS A 434 16.59 30.09 11.24
N ALA A 435 16.09 31.30 11.54
CA ALA A 435 15.43 32.16 10.54
C ALA A 435 16.32 32.52 9.33
N SER A 436 17.65 32.57 9.50
CA SER A 436 18.61 32.79 8.40
C SER A 436 18.77 31.60 7.44
N SER A 437 18.12 30.47 7.73
CA SER A 437 18.06 29.28 6.86
C SER A 437 16.76 29.17 6.07
N LEU A 438 15.89 30.18 6.13
CA LEU A 438 14.61 30.22 5.42
C LEU A 438 14.65 31.14 4.18
N LYS A 439 13.78 30.85 3.21
CA LYS A 439 13.46 31.76 2.09
C LYS A 439 12.87 33.07 2.63
N SER A 440 13.16 34.21 2.00
CA SER A 440 12.63 35.51 2.42
C SER A 440 11.15 35.68 2.06
N LEU A 441 10.28 35.82 3.07
CA LEU A 441 8.88 36.21 2.88
C LEU A 441 8.77 37.62 2.27
N SER A 442 8.44 37.70 0.98
CA SER A 442 8.05 38.96 0.36
C SER A 442 6.75 39.47 0.98
N MET A 443 6.74 40.74 1.41
CA MET A 443 5.54 41.44 1.88
C MET A 443 4.75 42.11 0.75
N LYS A 444 5.28 42.13 -0.48
CA LYS A 444 4.50 42.50 -1.66
C LYS A 444 3.85 41.24 -2.21
N PRO A 445 2.58 41.27 -2.66
CA PRO A 445 2.21 40.39 -3.75
C PRO A 445 3.17 40.71 -4.90
N GLU A 446 3.78 39.69 -5.49
CA GLU A 446 4.27 39.84 -6.85
C GLU A 446 3.08 40.21 -7.74
N LYS A 447 3.32 40.84 -8.89
CA LYS A 447 2.24 41.21 -9.81
C LYS A 447 1.71 39.94 -10.49
N SER A 448 0.95 39.15 -9.74
CA SER A 448 0.12 38.09 -10.28
C SER A 448 -0.73 38.71 -11.39
N SER A 449 -0.67 38.13 -12.59
CA SER A 449 -1.49 38.61 -13.69
C SER A 449 -2.98 38.36 -13.41
N LEU A 450 -3.85 38.81 -14.31
CA LEU A 450 -5.25 38.40 -14.22
C LEU A 450 -5.40 36.90 -14.53
N GLU A 451 -4.50 36.31 -15.33
CA GLU A 451 -4.45 34.86 -15.55
C GLU A 451 -4.04 34.09 -14.28
N ASP A 452 -3.03 34.54 -13.51
CA ASP A 452 -2.64 33.89 -12.24
C ASP A 452 -3.80 33.72 -11.25
N ASN A 453 -4.66 34.73 -11.18
CA ASN A 453 -5.81 34.73 -10.28
C ASN A 453 -6.93 33.81 -10.81
N ALA A 454 -7.15 33.77 -12.13
CA ALA A 454 -8.05 32.80 -12.76
C ALA A 454 -7.54 31.35 -12.56
N ALA A 455 -6.25 31.10 -12.78
CA ALA A 455 -5.62 29.80 -12.58
C ALA A 455 -5.66 29.34 -11.11
N LYS A 456 -5.55 30.25 -10.13
CA LYS A 456 -5.76 29.93 -8.71
C LYS A 456 -7.21 29.55 -8.39
N ILE A 457 -8.18 30.28 -8.94
CA ILE A 457 -9.61 29.95 -8.80
C ILE A 457 -9.90 28.58 -9.43
N PHE A 458 -9.40 28.31 -10.64
CA PHE A 458 -9.53 27.02 -11.30
C PHE A 458 -8.90 25.88 -10.48
N LYS A 459 -7.68 26.05 -9.95
CA LYS A 459 -7.00 25.06 -9.08
C LYS A 459 -7.83 24.66 -7.86
N MET A 460 -8.56 25.60 -7.24
CA MET A 460 -9.50 25.30 -6.15
C MET A 460 -10.72 24.51 -6.62
N LYS A 461 -11.35 24.92 -7.73
CA LYS A 461 -12.53 24.25 -8.27
C LYS A 461 -12.21 22.84 -8.77
N ALA A 462 -11.13 22.69 -9.54
CA ALA A 462 -10.57 21.41 -9.96
C ALA A 462 -10.36 20.47 -8.77
N GLN A 463 -9.77 20.95 -7.67
CA GLN A 463 -9.63 20.16 -6.44
C GLN A 463 -10.98 19.70 -5.88
N SER A 464 -12.01 20.56 -5.86
CA SER A 464 -13.34 20.16 -5.40
C SER A 464 -13.94 19.05 -6.28
N ILE A 465 -13.90 19.24 -7.61
CA ILE A 465 -14.40 18.29 -8.61
C ILE A 465 -13.68 16.93 -8.48
N ILE A 466 -12.35 16.93 -8.35
CA ILE A 466 -11.54 15.72 -8.16
C ILE A 466 -11.85 15.02 -6.82
N GLN A 467 -12.06 15.79 -5.74
CA GLN A 467 -12.38 15.22 -4.42
C GLN A 467 -13.79 14.61 -4.39
N GLU A 468 -14.77 15.23 -5.05
CA GLU A 468 -16.12 14.68 -5.22
C GLU A 468 -16.09 13.43 -6.12
N TYR A 469 -15.37 13.47 -7.24
CA TYR A 469 -15.17 12.29 -8.10
C TYR A 469 -14.59 11.09 -7.36
N PHE A 470 -13.58 11.27 -6.49
CA PHE A 470 -13.04 10.16 -5.69
C PHE A 470 -14.05 9.58 -4.67
N LEU A 471 -15.15 10.28 -4.37
CA LEU A 471 -16.25 9.78 -3.55
C LEU A 471 -17.35 9.14 -4.40
N SER A 472 -17.79 9.80 -5.48
CA SER A 472 -18.93 9.38 -6.32
C SER A 472 -18.56 8.33 -7.37
N GLY A 473 -17.39 8.48 -8.01
CA GLY A 473 -17.01 7.78 -9.24
C GLY A 473 -17.72 8.27 -10.51
N ASP A 474 -18.45 9.39 -10.45
CA ASP A 474 -19.20 9.91 -11.60
C ASP A 474 -18.29 10.72 -12.54
N ILE A 475 -18.05 10.18 -13.74
CA ILE A 475 -17.23 10.80 -14.78
C ILE A 475 -18.01 11.89 -15.53
N LEU A 476 -19.33 11.74 -15.69
CA LEU A 476 -20.16 12.67 -16.46
C LEU A 476 -20.33 13.99 -15.74
N GLU A 477 -20.46 13.96 -14.41
CA GLU A 477 -20.47 15.18 -13.59
C GLU A 477 -19.13 15.93 -13.69
N VAL A 478 -18.00 15.20 -13.73
CA VAL A 478 -16.67 15.82 -13.92
C VAL A 478 -16.57 16.49 -15.29
N SER A 479 -16.98 15.82 -16.37
CA SER A 479 -17.02 16.41 -17.72
C SER A 479 -17.89 17.68 -17.74
N SER A 480 -19.11 17.63 -17.20
CA SER A 480 -20.04 18.76 -17.21
C SER A 480 -19.52 19.95 -16.36
N CYS A 481 -18.90 19.67 -15.22
CA CYS A 481 -18.24 20.68 -14.40
C CYS A 481 -17.08 21.35 -15.15
N LEU A 482 -16.19 20.56 -15.77
CA LEU A 482 -15.04 21.08 -16.51
C LEU A 482 -15.46 21.91 -17.73
N GLU A 483 -16.38 21.41 -18.56
CA GLU A 483 -16.94 22.17 -19.69
C GLU A 483 -17.51 23.52 -19.21
N SER A 484 -18.26 23.54 -18.11
CA SER A 484 -18.86 24.77 -17.57
C SER A 484 -17.84 25.79 -17.07
N GLU A 485 -16.71 25.33 -16.52
CA GLU A 485 -15.64 26.19 -16.00
C GLU A 485 -14.72 26.69 -17.11
N ILE A 486 -14.34 25.83 -18.05
CA ILE A 486 -13.53 26.19 -19.22
C ILE A 486 -14.27 27.22 -20.07
N CYS A 487 -15.59 27.05 -20.29
CA CYS A 487 -16.43 28.04 -20.97
C CYS A 487 -16.63 29.35 -20.18
N ALA A 488 -16.32 29.39 -18.88
CA ALA A 488 -16.37 30.62 -18.08
C ALA A 488 -15.04 31.41 -18.09
N SER A 489 -13.94 30.80 -18.54
CA SER A 489 -12.58 31.38 -18.55
C SER A 489 -12.12 31.81 -19.95
N THR A 490 -11.72 33.07 -20.11
CA THR A 490 -11.24 33.65 -21.39
C THR A 490 -9.76 33.40 -21.69
N SER A 491 -9.14 32.38 -21.10
CA SER A 491 -7.72 32.02 -21.26
C SER A 491 -7.61 30.49 -21.27
N SER A 492 -7.28 29.89 -22.41
CA SER A 492 -7.79 28.56 -22.77
C SER A 492 -6.74 27.45 -22.94
N ASP A 493 -5.45 27.74 -22.74
CA ASP A 493 -4.36 26.95 -23.36
C ASP A 493 -3.53 26.14 -22.34
N GLU A 494 -3.88 26.15 -21.05
CA GLU A 494 -3.19 25.39 -19.98
C GLU A 494 -4.13 24.79 -18.90
N LEU A 495 -5.45 25.01 -18.98
CA LEU A 495 -6.36 24.61 -17.89
C LEU A 495 -6.46 23.08 -17.74
N ASP A 496 -6.47 22.36 -18.84
CA ASP A 496 -6.52 20.90 -18.84
C ASP A 496 -5.19 20.31 -18.34
N ALA A 497 -4.04 20.87 -18.75
CA ALA A 497 -2.74 20.54 -18.16
C ALA A 497 -2.70 20.75 -16.63
N ILE A 498 -3.26 21.86 -16.14
CA ILE A 498 -3.40 22.14 -14.70
C ILE A 498 -4.32 21.12 -14.02
N PHE A 499 -5.41 20.70 -14.67
CA PHE A 499 -6.32 19.67 -14.14
C PHE A 499 -5.63 18.30 -14.06
N VAL A 500 -4.96 17.86 -15.14
CA VAL A 500 -4.18 16.60 -15.19
C VAL A 500 -3.14 16.57 -14.07
N LYS A 501 -2.38 17.66 -13.88
CA LYS A 501 -1.44 17.79 -12.75
C LYS A 501 -2.15 17.68 -11.39
N ARG A 502 -3.27 18.39 -11.18
CA ARG A 502 -4.00 18.37 -9.89
C ARG A 502 -4.61 17.00 -9.60
N LEU A 503 -5.15 16.32 -10.60
CA LEU A 503 -5.72 14.97 -10.52
C LEU A 503 -4.67 13.96 -10.06
N ILE A 504 -3.53 13.89 -10.77
CA ILE A 504 -2.48 12.93 -10.45
C ILE A 504 -1.84 13.25 -9.09
N THR A 505 -1.61 14.53 -8.77
CA THR A 505 -1.06 14.92 -7.44
C THR A 505 -1.98 14.49 -6.30
N LEU A 506 -3.29 14.72 -6.42
CA LEU A 506 -4.28 14.32 -5.40
C LEU A 506 -4.49 12.80 -5.34
N ALA A 507 -4.19 12.07 -6.41
CA ALA A 507 -4.25 10.60 -6.44
C ALA A 507 -3.00 9.94 -5.83
N MET A 508 -1.80 10.46 -6.12
CA MET A 508 -0.54 9.92 -5.59
C MET A 508 -0.50 9.93 -4.05
N ASP A 509 -1.09 10.96 -3.43
CA ASP A 509 -1.22 11.07 -1.97
C ASP A 509 -2.12 9.99 -1.33
N ARG A 510 -3.02 9.37 -2.11
CA ARG A 510 -4.12 8.51 -1.66
C ARG A 510 -3.85 7.01 -1.89
N LYS A 511 -4.87 6.17 -1.74
CA LYS A 511 -4.77 4.73 -1.87
C LYS A 511 -4.91 4.34 -3.34
N ASN A 512 -4.54 3.11 -3.69
CA ASN A 512 -4.48 2.71 -5.10
C ASN A 512 -5.85 2.76 -5.80
N ARG A 513 -6.97 2.69 -5.06
CA ARG A 513 -8.31 2.96 -5.60
C ARG A 513 -8.39 4.32 -6.28
N GLU A 514 -7.95 5.39 -5.61
CA GLU A 514 -8.00 6.74 -6.16
C GLU A 514 -6.97 6.92 -7.30
N LYS A 515 -5.88 6.15 -7.30
CA LYS A 515 -4.91 6.10 -8.41
C LYS A 515 -5.46 5.42 -9.66
N GLU A 516 -6.20 4.32 -9.50
CA GLU A 516 -6.98 3.70 -10.58
C GLU A 516 -8.08 4.65 -11.08
N MET A 517 -8.85 5.26 -10.18
CA MET A 517 -9.90 6.22 -10.56
C MET A 517 -9.34 7.42 -11.32
N ALA A 518 -8.16 7.94 -10.95
CA ALA A 518 -7.48 9.00 -11.70
C ALA A 518 -7.00 8.55 -13.09
N SER A 519 -6.52 7.31 -13.21
CA SER A 519 -6.10 6.72 -14.50
C SER A 519 -7.30 6.55 -15.44
N VAL A 520 -8.41 5.99 -14.91
CA VAL A 520 -9.68 5.83 -15.64
C VAL A 520 -10.25 7.17 -16.06
N LEU A 521 -10.26 8.18 -15.18
CA LEU A 521 -10.74 9.53 -15.50
C LEU A 521 -9.91 10.17 -16.62
N LEU A 522 -8.58 10.10 -16.53
CA LEU A 522 -7.67 10.64 -17.54
C LEU A 522 -7.93 10.03 -18.93
N SER A 523 -8.21 8.73 -19.00
CA SER A 523 -8.57 8.04 -20.25
C SER A 523 -10.03 8.29 -20.73
N SER A 524 -10.90 8.84 -19.87
CA SER A 524 -12.32 9.05 -20.17
C SER A 524 -12.68 10.50 -20.51
N LEU A 525 -11.83 11.48 -20.16
CA LEU A 525 -12.06 12.90 -20.44
C LEU A 525 -11.59 13.35 -21.83
N PHE A 526 -10.81 12.52 -22.55
CA PHE A 526 -10.35 12.79 -23.92
C PHE A 526 -9.69 14.18 -24.13
N PHE A 527 -8.90 14.63 -23.14
CA PHE A 527 -8.11 15.86 -23.24
C PHE A 527 -7.19 15.85 -24.47
N PRO A 528 -6.85 17.03 -25.04
CA PRO A 528 -5.82 17.14 -26.07
C PRO A 528 -4.49 16.51 -25.60
N ALA A 529 -3.80 15.83 -26.51
CA ALA A 529 -2.56 15.14 -26.15
C ALA A 529 -1.47 16.11 -25.64
N ASP A 530 -1.42 17.33 -26.18
CA ASP A 530 -0.51 18.39 -25.77
C ASP A 530 -0.77 18.84 -24.32
N ASP A 531 -2.03 18.96 -23.89
CA ASP A 531 -2.40 19.27 -22.50
C ASP A 531 -2.02 18.16 -21.53
N VAL A 532 -2.20 16.89 -21.92
CA VAL A 532 -1.78 15.75 -21.11
C VAL A 532 -0.24 15.71 -21.01
N VAL A 533 0.47 15.99 -22.10
CA VAL A 533 1.94 16.13 -22.11
C VAL A 533 2.37 17.26 -21.18
N ASN A 534 1.80 18.46 -21.30
CA ASN A 534 2.10 19.60 -20.44
C ASN A 534 1.81 19.28 -18.96
N GLY A 535 0.69 18.63 -18.65
CA GLY A 535 0.36 18.18 -17.30
C GLY A 535 1.42 17.22 -16.71
N PHE A 536 1.94 16.30 -17.52
CA PHE A 536 3.04 15.41 -17.12
C PHE A 536 4.41 16.11 -17.03
N VAL A 537 4.72 17.07 -17.91
CA VAL A 537 5.91 17.93 -17.80
C VAL A 537 5.89 18.68 -16.48
N MET A 538 4.78 19.39 -16.18
CA MET A 538 4.62 20.12 -14.92
C MET A 538 4.69 19.19 -13.70
N LEU A 539 4.24 17.94 -13.78
CA LEU A 539 4.39 16.96 -12.70
C LEU A 539 5.86 16.57 -12.48
N ILE A 540 6.60 16.29 -13.57
CA ILE A 540 8.02 15.91 -13.54
C ILE A 540 8.91 17.05 -13.04
N GLU A 541 8.66 18.30 -13.46
CA GLU A 541 9.35 19.49 -12.93
C GLU A 541 9.20 19.64 -11.41
N SER A 542 8.01 19.35 -10.88
CA SER A 542 7.74 19.40 -9.44
C SER A 542 7.94 18.05 -8.73
N ALA A 543 8.53 17.05 -9.37
CA ALA A 543 8.73 15.73 -8.77
C ALA A 543 9.71 15.79 -7.59
N ASP A 544 10.76 16.62 -7.66
CA ASP A 544 11.71 16.81 -6.56
C ASP A 544 11.03 17.40 -5.31
N ASP A 545 10.16 18.40 -5.45
CA ASP A 545 9.37 18.96 -4.34
C ASP A 545 8.24 18.01 -3.86
N THR A 546 7.63 17.26 -4.79
CA THR A 546 6.58 16.29 -4.45
C THR A 546 7.16 15.10 -3.68
N ALA A 547 8.39 14.66 -4.00
CA ALA A 547 9.11 13.62 -3.26
C ALA A 547 9.30 13.96 -1.78
N LEU A 548 9.35 15.26 -1.45
CA LEU A 548 9.41 15.72 -0.08
C LEU A 548 8.10 15.52 0.68
N ASP A 549 6.93 15.47 0.01
CA ASP A 549 5.61 15.23 0.61
C ASP A 549 5.10 13.78 0.41
N ASN A 550 5.56 13.07 -0.63
CA ASN A 550 5.33 11.63 -0.86
C ASN A 550 6.65 10.93 -1.27
N PRO A 551 7.25 10.08 -0.41
CA PRO A 551 8.51 9.41 -0.74
C PRO A 551 8.40 8.32 -1.83
N ILE A 552 7.18 7.94 -2.23
CA ILE A 552 6.88 6.91 -3.26
C ILE A 552 6.54 7.59 -4.61
N VAL A 553 6.80 8.90 -4.76
CA VAL A 553 6.45 9.64 -5.98
C VAL A 553 7.18 9.12 -7.23
N VAL A 554 8.38 8.53 -7.07
CA VAL A 554 9.14 8.03 -8.23
C VAL A 554 8.40 6.87 -8.88
N GLU A 555 8.04 5.90 -8.05
CA GLU A 555 7.30 4.70 -8.41
C GLU A 555 5.90 5.06 -8.88
N ASP A 556 5.18 5.89 -8.13
CA ASP A 556 3.81 6.30 -8.44
C ASP A 556 3.73 7.08 -9.77
N LEU A 557 4.56 8.12 -9.95
CA LEU A 557 4.52 8.97 -11.15
C LEU A 557 5.04 8.23 -12.38
N ALA A 558 6.08 7.39 -12.24
CA ALA A 558 6.52 6.52 -13.32
C ALA A 558 5.42 5.53 -13.74
N MET A 559 4.63 5.05 -12.78
CA MET A 559 3.51 4.18 -13.04
C MET A 559 2.34 4.91 -13.71
N PHE A 560 2.04 6.16 -13.33
CA PHE A 560 1.06 7.00 -14.04
C PHE A 560 1.48 7.30 -15.49
N LEU A 561 2.74 7.66 -15.77
CA LEU A 561 3.21 7.84 -17.15
C LEU A 561 3.09 6.55 -17.97
N ALA A 562 3.54 5.41 -17.41
CA ALA A 562 3.42 4.12 -18.08
C ALA A 562 1.95 3.70 -18.29
N ARG A 563 1.06 4.01 -17.34
CA ARG A 563 -0.39 3.76 -17.42
C ARG A 563 -1.03 4.59 -18.53
N ALA A 564 -0.74 5.89 -18.61
CA ALA A 564 -1.25 6.78 -19.65
C ALA A 564 -0.81 6.38 -21.07
N VAL A 565 0.40 5.82 -21.24
CA VAL A 565 0.84 5.25 -22.52
C VAL A 565 0.10 3.95 -22.87
N VAL A 566 -0.30 3.16 -21.87
CA VAL A 566 -1.02 1.88 -22.06
C VAL A 566 -2.55 2.08 -22.23
N ASP A 567 -3.11 3.17 -21.72
CA ASP A 567 -4.48 3.63 -22.00
C ASP A 567 -4.58 4.49 -23.28
N GLU A 568 -3.52 4.56 -24.09
CA GLU A 568 -3.44 5.30 -25.37
C GLU A 568 -3.66 6.84 -25.25
N VAL A 569 -3.69 7.39 -24.03
CA VAL A 569 -3.76 8.84 -23.76
C VAL A 569 -2.45 9.55 -24.14
N LEU A 570 -1.31 8.87 -24.02
CA LEU A 570 -0.02 9.33 -24.49
C LEU A 570 0.55 8.39 -25.56
N ALA A 571 0.94 8.93 -26.71
CA ALA A 571 1.73 8.18 -27.67
C ALA A 571 3.13 7.87 -27.10
N PRO A 572 3.76 6.73 -27.45
CA PRO A 572 5.14 6.44 -27.06
C PRO A 572 6.16 7.51 -27.48
N GLN A 573 5.85 8.26 -28.55
CA GLN A 573 6.63 9.40 -29.03
C GLN A 573 6.64 10.56 -28.00
N HIS A 574 5.50 10.84 -27.36
CA HIS A 574 5.39 11.90 -26.36
C HIS A 574 6.25 11.60 -25.11
N LEU A 575 6.44 10.31 -24.76
CA LEU A 575 7.33 9.88 -23.69
C LEU A 575 8.83 10.12 -24.01
N GLU A 576 9.20 10.12 -25.31
CA GLU A 576 10.54 10.51 -25.74
C GLU A 576 10.69 12.04 -25.81
N GLU A 577 9.64 12.78 -26.18
CA GLU A 577 9.63 14.26 -26.16
C GLU A 577 9.72 14.82 -24.74
N ILE A 578 8.86 14.39 -23.81
CA ILE A 578 8.99 14.67 -22.37
C ILE A 578 10.38 14.25 -21.90
N GLY A 579 10.83 13.06 -22.31
CA GLY A 579 12.17 12.55 -22.01
C GLY A 579 13.31 13.47 -22.44
N SER A 580 13.15 14.20 -23.54
CA SER A 580 14.18 15.08 -24.11
C SER A 580 14.37 16.37 -23.31
N LEU A 581 13.31 16.88 -22.68
CA LEU A 581 13.32 18.11 -21.88
C LEU A 581 14.17 17.98 -20.60
N PHE A 582 14.30 16.77 -20.06
CA PHE A 582 15.00 16.48 -18.79
C PHE A 582 16.34 15.74 -18.97
N LEU A 583 16.93 15.77 -20.17
CA LEU A 583 18.24 15.16 -20.43
C LEU A 583 19.38 15.91 -19.71
N GLY A 584 20.07 15.21 -18.81
CA GLY A 584 21.35 15.66 -18.23
C GLY A 584 21.33 16.05 -16.75
N GLN A 585 20.26 15.80 -16.01
CA GLN A 585 20.19 16.01 -14.56
C GLN A 585 19.89 14.71 -13.80
N ASP A 586 20.57 14.49 -12.65
CA ASP A 586 20.29 13.40 -11.70
C ASP A 586 19.07 13.68 -10.79
N SER A 587 18.08 14.42 -11.32
CA SER A 587 16.84 14.80 -10.65
C SER A 587 15.94 13.61 -10.35
N ILE A 588 14.92 13.82 -9.51
CA ILE A 588 13.88 12.80 -9.28
C ILE A 588 13.03 12.62 -10.56
N GLY A 589 12.83 13.70 -11.33
CA GLY A 589 12.15 13.65 -12.63
C GLY A 589 12.82 12.75 -13.69
N SER A 590 14.15 12.73 -13.79
CA SER A 590 14.83 11.85 -14.75
C SER A 590 14.75 10.37 -14.36
N LYS A 591 14.70 10.06 -13.06
CA LYS A 591 14.47 8.69 -12.53
C LYS A 591 13.06 8.19 -12.83
N VAL A 592 12.05 9.04 -12.67
CA VAL A 592 10.66 8.75 -13.08
C VAL A 592 10.60 8.32 -14.55
N LEU A 593 11.25 9.07 -15.44
CA LEU A 593 11.28 8.79 -16.87
C LEU A 593 12.04 7.51 -17.22
N GLN A 594 13.18 7.24 -16.57
CA GLN A 594 13.92 5.98 -16.73
C GLN A 594 13.09 4.78 -16.26
N MET A 595 12.39 4.90 -15.12
CA MET A 595 11.56 3.84 -14.56
C MET A 595 10.34 3.55 -15.43
N ALA A 596 9.62 4.58 -15.91
CA ALA A 596 8.49 4.43 -16.83
C ALA A 596 8.93 3.72 -18.13
N LYS A 597 10.06 4.12 -18.72
CA LYS A 597 10.63 3.48 -19.92
C LYS A 597 11.09 2.04 -19.66
N SER A 598 11.51 1.70 -18.43
CA SER A 598 11.82 0.32 -18.04
C SER A 598 10.56 -0.54 -17.92
N LEU A 599 9.53 -0.03 -17.23
CA LEU A 599 8.25 -0.71 -17.02
C LEU A 599 7.53 -1.03 -18.34
N LEU A 600 7.55 -0.11 -19.31
CA LEU A 600 6.98 -0.32 -20.64
C LEU A 600 7.74 -1.36 -21.49
N LYS A 601 9.06 -1.46 -21.34
CA LYS A 601 9.92 -2.39 -22.12
C LYS A 601 9.86 -3.85 -21.64
N ALA A 602 9.40 -4.10 -20.42
CA ALA A 602 9.38 -5.45 -19.85
C ALA A 602 8.29 -6.35 -20.49
N ARG A 603 8.54 -7.66 -20.62
CA ARG A 603 7.59 -8.61 -21.25
C ARG A 603 6.22 -8.57 -20.55
N LEU A 604 5.13 -8.57 -21.33
CA LEU A 604 3.75 -8.36 -20.82
C LEU A 604 3.64 -7.10 -19.94
N SER A 605 4.25 -5.99 -20.35
CA SER A 605 4.15 -4.69 -19.67
C SER A 605 2.70 -4.22 -19.61
N GLY A 606 2.03 -4.10 -20.76
CA GLY A 606 0.65 -3.60 -20.87
C GLY A 606 -0.33 -4.26 -19.89
N GLU A 607 -0.36 -5.59 -19.79
CA GLU A 607 -1.29 -6.30 -18.89
C GLU A 607 -0.99 -6.13 -17.40
N ARG A 608 0.28 -5.91 -17.05
CA ARG A 608 0.70 -5.63 -15.66
C ARG A 608 0.46 -4.16 -15.30
N ILE A 609 0.68 -3.25 -16.25
CA ILE A 609 0.38 -1.83 -16.14
C ILE A 609 -1.13 -1.60 -16.02
N LEU A 610 -1.97 -2.31 -16.79
CA LEU A 610 -3.44 -2.35 -16.68
C LEU A 610 -3.95 -2.86 -15.32
N ARG A 611 -3.07 -3.34 -14.43
CA ARG A 611 -3.40 -3.85 -13.09
C ARG A 611 -2.53 -3.26 -11.98
N CYS A 612 -1.69 -2.25 -12.27
CA CYS A 612 -0.66 -1.78 -11.33
C CYS A 612 -1.24 -1.27 -10.00
N TRP A 613 -2.44 -0.70 -10.03
CA TRP A 613 -3.15 -0.19 -8.86
C TRP A 613 -3.97 -1.26 -8.12
N GLY A 614 -4.09 -2.48 -8.65
CA GLY A 614 -4.97 -3.52 -8.09
C GLY A 614 -6.44 -3.24 -8.42
N GLY A 615 -6.87 -3.64 -9.60
CA GLY A 615 -8.14 -3.21 -10.22
C GLY A 615 -9.37 -3.40 -9.32
N GLY A 616 -10.10 -2.29 -9.12
CA GLY A 616 -11.24 -2.23 -8.20
C GLY A 616 -12.07 -0.95 -8.34
N GLY A 617 -12.34 -0.52 -9.59
CA GLY A 617 -13.05 0.73 -9.90
C GLY A 617 -14.55 0.77 -9.57
N SER A 618 -15.06 -0.19 -8.81
CA SER A 618 -16.47 -0.25 -8.36
C SER A 618 -16.59 0.10 -6.88
N SER A 619 -17.71 0.68 -6.45
CA SER A 619 -17.92 1.24 -5.11
C SER A 619 -18.14 0.21 -3.98
N ARG A 620 -17.65 -1.03 -4.16
CA ARG A 620 -17.62 -2.08 -3.12
C ARG A 620 -16.27 -2.79 -3.10
N SER A 621 -15.90 -3.24 -1.91
CA SER A 621 -14.64 -3.91 -1.55
C SER A 621 -14.18 -4.97 -2.54
N GLY A 622 -12.84 -5.11 -2.65
CA GLY A 622 -12.16 -5.96 -3.64
C GLY A 622 -12.74 -7.36 -3.79
N TRP A 623 -12.89 -7.75 -5.05
CA TRP A 623 -13.35 -9.07 -5.48
C TRP A 623 -12.14 -9.91 -5.89
N ALA A 624 -12.10 -11.19 -5.54
CA ALA A 624 -11.18 -12.11 -6.22
C ALA A 624 -11.59 -12.24 -7.69
N VAL A 625 -10.63 -12.57 -8.57
CA VAL A 625 -10.93 -12.82 -10.00
C VAL A 625 -11.93 -13.97 -10.14
N GLU A 626 -11.91 -14.89 -9.19
CA GLU A 626 -12.78 -16.04 -9.01
C GLU A 626 -14.22 -15.60 -8.68
N ASP A 627 -14.42 -14.66 -7.75
CA ASP A 627 -15.74 -14.10 -7.43
C ASP A 627 -16.39 -13.43 -8.66
N VAL A 628 -15.58 -12.74 -9.47
CA VAL A 628 -16.04 -12.09 -10.71
C VAL A 628 -16.41 -13.13 -11.76
N LYS A 629 -15.58 -14.17 -11.96
CA LYS A 629 -15.91 -15.32 -12.84
C LYS A 629 -17.21 -16.00 -12.40
N ASP A 630 -17.44 -16.14 -11.10
CA ASP A 630 -18.63 -16.74 -10.52
C ASP A 630 -19.89 -15.89 -10.73
N LYS A 631 -19.77 -14.57 -10.52
CA LYS A 631 -20.87 -13.63 -10.79
C LYS A 631 -21.21 -13.55 -12.28
N ILE A 632 -20.21 -13.58 -13.17
CA ILE A 632 -20.43 -13.68 -14.62
C ILE A 632 -21.14 -15.00 -14.96
N GLY A 633 -20.80 -16.12 -14.32
CA GLY A 633 -21.50 -17.40 -14.49
C GLY A 633 -23.00 -17.27 -14.15
N LYS A 634 -23.28 -16.83 -12.92
CA LYS A 634 -24.66 -16.67 -12.39
C LYS A 634 -25.51 -15.70 -13.23
N LEU A 635 -24.90 -14.61 -13.73
CA LEU A 635 -25.54 -13.65 -14.65
C LEU A 635 -25.97 -14.32 -15.97
N LEU A 636 -25.08 -15.11 -16.57
CA LEU A 636 -25.36 -15.81 -17.82
C LEU A 636 -26.38 -16.94 -17.62
N GLU A 637 -26.35 -17.65 -16.49
CA GLU A 637 -27.33 -18.66 -16.10
C GLU A 637 -28.74 -18.06 -15.88
N GLU A 638 -28.85 -16.88 -15.25
CA GLU A 638 -30.12 -16.18 -15.04
C GLU A 638 -30.72 -15.68 -16.37
N TYR A 639 -29.90 -15.12 -17.25
CA TYR A 639 -30.32 -14.69 -18.58
C TYR A 639 -30.68 -15.87 -19.52
N GLU A 640 -29.95 -16.98 -19.42
CA GLU A 640 -30.28 -18.26 -20.06
C GLU A 640 -31.63 -18.81 -19.55
N SER A 641 -31.88 -18.72 -18.23
CA SER A 641 -33.11 -19.17 -17.58
C SER A 641 -34.35 -18.31 -17.85
N GLY A 642 -34.18 -17.12 -18.45
CA GLY A 642 -35.30 -16.30 -18.92
C GLY A 642 -35.16 -14.78 -18.77
N GLY A 643 -34.09 -14.28 -18.13
CA GLY A 643 -33.89 -12.84 -17.84
C GLY A 643 -33.95 -11.90 -19.06
N ASP A 644 -34.14 -10.59 -18.81
CA ASP A 644 -34.15 -9.55 -19.84
C ASP A 644 -32.72 -9.19 -20.30
N VAL A 645 -32.55 -8.93 -21.59
CA VAL A 645 -31.24 -8.59 -22.18
C VAL A 645 -30.69 -7.27 -21.63
N ARG A 646 -31.57 -6.29 -21.36
CA ARG A 646 -31.17 -5.01 -20.75
C ARG A 646 -30.70 -5.18 -19.32
N GLU A 647 -31.26 -6.14 -18.58
CA GLU A 647 -30.82 -6.43 -17.21
C GLU A 647 -29.48 -7.16 -17.20
N ALA A 648 -29.28 -8.10 -18.13
CA ALA A 648 -27.95 -8.71 -18.35
C ALA A 648 -26.90 -7.64 -18.72
N CYS A 649 -27.20 -6.72 -19.65
CA CYS A 649 -26.33 -5.60 -19.99
C CYS A 649 -26.08 -4.66 -18.79
N ARG A 650 -27.11 -4.37 -17.97
CA ARG A 650 -26.98 -3.57 -16.74
C ARG A 650 -26.04 -4.26 -15.76
N CYS A 651 -26.28 -5.54 -15.46
CA CYS A 651 -25.47 -6.33 -14.54
C CYS A 651 -24.00 -6.47 -15.01
N ILE A 652 -23.76 -6.57 -16.33
CA ILE A 652 -22.39 -6.51 -16.91
C ILE A 652 -21.77 -5.13 -16.65
N LYS A 653 -22.49 -4.03 -16.93
CA LYS A 653 -22.01 -2.66 -16.65
C LYS A 653 -21.72 -2.44 -15.16
N GLU A 654 -22.56 -2.97 -14.28
CA GLU A 654 -22.41 -2.93 -12.82
C GLU A 654 -21.28 -3.83 -12.26
N LEU A 655 -20.63 -4.66 -13.08
CA LEU A 655 -19.35 -5.25 -12.70
C LEU A 655 -18.25 -4.19 -12.55
N GLY A 656 -18.31 -3.10 -13.33
CA GLY A 656 -17.29 -2.04 -13.32
C GLY A 656 -15.91 -2.49 -13.84
N MET A 657 -15.86 -3.56 -14.64
CA MET A 657 -14.61 -4.16 -15.14
C MET A 657 -14.58 -4.29 -16.67
N PRO A 658 -14.65 -3.17 -17.43
CA PRO A 658 -14.68 -3.19 -18.89
C PRO A 658 -13.47 -3.89 -19.52
N PHE A 659 -12.30 -3.85 -18.84
CA PHE A 659 -11.09 -4.55 -19.25
C PHE A 659 -11.18 -6.08 -19.13
N PHE A 660 -12.14 -6.62 -18.37
CA PHE A 660 -12.36 -8.05 -18.12
C PHE A 660 -13.59 -8.61 -18.86
N HIS A 661 -14.27 -7.80 -19.69
CA HIS A 661 -15.44 -8.24 -20.46
C HIS A 661 -15.12 -9.39 -21.43
N HIS A 662 -13.85 -9.62 -21.78
CA HIS A 662 -13.37 -10.82 -22.46
C HIS A 662 -13.72 -12.14 -21.73
N GLU A 663 -13.96 -12.12 -20.41
CA GLU A 663 -14.38 -13.30 -19.64
C GLU A 663 -15.89 -13.54 -19.80
N VAL A 664 -16.69 -12.46 -19.92
CA VAL A 664 -18.09 -12.55 -20.34
C VAL A 664 -18.15 -13.16 -21.74
N VAL A 665 -17.30 -12.69 -22.67
CA VAL A 665 -17.19 -13.25 -24.02
C VAL A 665 -16.75 -14.71 -23.99
N LYS A 666 -15.69 -15.07 -23.22
CA LYS A 666 -15.25 -16.47 -23.09
C LYS A 666 -16.37 -17.36 -22.58
N LYS A 667 -16.96 -17.06 -21.42
CA LYS A 667 -17.99 -17.91 -20.79
C LYS A 667 -19.25 -18.01 -21.63
N THR A 668 -19.68 -16.92 -22.25
CA THR A 668 -20.87 -16.91 -23.13
C THR A 668 -20.64 -17.77 -24.38
N LEU A 669 -19.45 -17.70 -25.01
CA LEU A 669 -19.13 -18.48 -26.20
C LEU A 669 -18.88 -19.97 -25.90
N VAL A 670 -18.30 -20.31 -24.74
CA VAL A 670 -18.18 -21.70 -24.28
C VAL A 670 -19.58 -22.30 -24.04
N ASN A 671 -20.43 -21.62 -23.25
CA ASN A 671 -21.81 -22.04 -23.01
C ASN A 671 -22.62 -22.15 -24.33
N TYR A 672 -22.27 -21.34 -25.34
CA TYR A 672 -22.84 -21.43 -26.68
C TYR A 672 -22.44 -22.71 -27.43
N ILE A 673 -21.17 -23.10 -27.38
CA ILE A 673 -20.66 -24.33 -28.04
C ILE A 673 -21.24 -25.59 -27.37
N GLU A 674 -21.39 -25.55 -26.04
CA GLU A 674 -21.98 -26.62 -25.22
C GLU A 674 -23.49 -26.77 -25.42
N LYS A 675 -24.27 -25.69 -25.28
CA LYS A 675 -25.75 -25.73 -25.21
C LYS A 675 -26.47 -25.22 -26.46
N LYS A 676 -25.76 -24.60 -27.41
CA LYS A 676 -26.30 -24.07 -28.68
C LYS A 676 -27.47 -23.08 -28.50
N ASN A 677 -27.41 -22.27 -27.45
CA ASN A 677 -28.48 -21.33 -27.04
C ASN A 677 -28.38 -19.95 -27.72
N GLU A 678 -29.11 -19.75 -28.82
CA GLU A 678 -29.18 -18.48 -29.58
C GLU A 678 -29.48 -17.22 -28.73
N ARG A 679 -30.11 -17.33 -27.54
CA ARG A 679 -30.31 -16.17 -26.63
C ARG A 679 -28.97 -15.50 -26.26
N LEU A 680 -27.92 -16.29 -26.06
CA LEU A 680 -26.58 -15.82 -25.71
C LEU A 680 -25.91 -15.08 -26.89
N TRP A 681 -26.20 -15.47 -28.13
CA TRP A 681 -25.76 -14.72 -29.32
C TRP A 681 -26.49 -13.38 -29.45
N CYS A 682 -27.76 -13.31 -29.06
CA CYS A 682 -28.48 -12.02 -28.95
C CYS A 682 -27.84 -11.10 -27.91
N LEU A 683 -27.38 -11.62 -26.76
CA LEU A 683 -26.69 -10.84 -25.74
C LEU A 683 -25.38 -10.24 -26.27
N PHE A 684 -24.57 -11.00 -27.01
CA PHE A 684 -23.40 -10.45 -27.71
C PHE A 684 -23.75 -9.32 -28.66
N LYS A 685 -24.81 -9.49 -29.47
CA LYS A 685 -25.23 -8.45 -30.42
C LYS A 685 -25.61 -7.16 -29.71
N GLU A 686 -26.35 -7.25 -28.62
CA GLU A 686 -26.78 -6.09 -27.84
C GLU A 686 -25.59 -5.44 -27.11
N CYS A 687 -24.75 -6.23 -26.43
CA CYS A 687 -23.56 -5.74 -25.73
C CYS A 687 -22.52 -5.08 -26.66
N TYR A 688 -22.36 -5.59 -27.89
CA TYR A 688 -21.48 -4.95 -28.88
C TYR A 688 -22.14 -3.70 -29.48
N GLY A 689 -23.42 -3.80 -29.88
CA GLY A 689 -24.18 -2.69 -30.45
C GLY A 689 -24.37 -1.50 -29.50
N SER A 690 -24.39 -1.74 -28.18
CA SER A 690 -24.43 -0.70 -27.15
C SER A 690 -23.04 -0.21 -26.69
N GLY A 691 -21.96 -0.64 -27.35
CA GLY A 691 -20.58 -0.31 -26.98
C GLY A 691 -20.08 -0.89 -25.64
N LEU A 692 -20.86 -1.75 -24.98
CA LEU A 692 -20.56 -2.30 -23.66
C LEU A 692 -19.43 -3.35 -23.71
N ILE A 693 -19.27 -4.05 -24.84
CA ILE A 693 -18.15 -4.95 -25.11
C ILE A 693 -17.46 -4.47 -26.39
N THR A 694 -16.23 -3.97 -26.24
CA THR A 694 -15.46 -3.42 -27.36
C THR A 694 -14.87 -4.51 -28.27
N MET A 695 -14.50 -4.12 -29.50
CA MET A 695 -13.80 -4.97 -30.48
C MET A 695 -12.57 -5.69 -29.90
N ASN A 696 -11.80 -5.02 -29.04
CA ASN A 696 -10.62 -5.56 -28.36
C ASN A 696 -11.02 -6.64 -27.34
N GLN A 697 -12.05 -6.39 -26.52
CA GLN A 697 -12.56 -7.36 -25.55
C GLN A 697 -13.19 -8.59 -26.22
N MET A 698 -13.88 -8.39 -27.36
CA MET A 698 -14.41 -9.47 -28.17
C MET A 698 -13.29 -10.34 -28.76
N THR A 699 -12.28 -9.71 -29.38
CA THR A 699 -11.10 -10.38 -29.94
C THR A 699 -10.35 -11.19 -28.88
N LYS A 700 -10.11 -10.63 -27.70
CA LYS A 700 -9.50 -11.34 -26.56
C LYS A 700 -10.36 -12.50 -26.05
N GLY A 701 -11.68 -12.33 -26.02
CA GLY A 701 -12.61 -13.38 -25.59
C GLY A 701 -12.63 -14.58 -26.53
N PHE A 702 -12.71 -14.35 -27.85
CA PHE A 702 -12.59 -15.41 -28.85
C PHE A 702 -11.20 -16.08 -28.82
N GLY A 703 -10.12 -15.31 -28.68
CA GLY A 703 -8.77 -15.85 -28.50
C GLY A 703 -8.65 -16.81 -27.30
N ARG A 704 -9.19 -16.43 -26.14
CA ARG A 704 -9.18 -17.26 -24.92
C ARG A 704 -10.16 -18.44 -24.94
N VAL A 705 -11.01 -18.56 -25.97
CA VAL A 705 -11.71 -19.81 -26.32
C VAL A 705 -10.87 -20.65 -27.27
N ALA A 706 -10.23 -20.05 -28.28
CA ALA A 706 -9.31 -20.75 -29.19
C ALA A 706 -8.18 -21.48 -28.45
N GLU A 707 -7.60 -20.85 -27.42
CA GLU A 707 -6.60 -21.44 -26.51
C GLU A 707 -7.12 -22.65 -25.72
N ALA A 708 -8.43 -22.75 -25.50
CA ALA A 708 -9.10 -23.79 -24.70
C ALA A 708 -9.89 -24.79 -25.55
N LEU A 709 -9.73 -24.78 -26.88
CA LEU A 709 -10.49 -25.66 -27.79
C LEU A 709 -10.14 -27.13 -27.62
N ASP A 710 -8.88 -27.47 -27.33
CA ASP A 710 -8.48 -28.87 -27.20
C ASP A 710 -9.00 -29.50 -25.90
N ASP A 711 -9.16 -28.71 -24.82
CA ASP A 711 -9.89 -29.13 -23.61
C ASP A 711 -11.40 -29.24 -23.89
N LEU A 712 -12.01 -28.22 -24.51
CA LEU A 712 -13.44 -28.19 -24.82
C LEU A 712 -13.86 -29.30 -25.82
N ALA A 713 -12.92 -29.78 -26.65
CA ALA A 713 -13.13 -30.90 -27.56
C ALA A 713 -13.21 -32.27 -26.85
N LEU A 714 -12.80 -32.37 -25.58
CA LEU A 714 -12.99 -33.57 -24.75
C LEU A 714 -14.47 -33.77 -24.40
N ASP A 715 -15.16 -32.67 -24.07
CA ASP A 715 -16.59 -32.67 -23.72
C ASP A 715 -17.50 -32.50 -24.94
N VAL A 716 -17.07 -31.75 -25.96
CA VAL A 716 -17.86 -31.42 -27.16
C VAL A 716 -17.06 -31.76 -28.44
N PRO A 717 -17.17 -32.98 -29.00
CA PRO A 717 -16.32 -33.46 -30.10
C PRO A 717 -16.43 -32.71 -31.45
N ASP A 718 -17.38 -31.78 -31.61
CA ASP A 718 -17.48 -30.87 -32.77
C ASP A 718 -17.05 -29.42 -32.47
N ALA A 719 -16.58 -29.11 -31.26
CA ALA A 719 -16.26 -27.76 -30.78
C ALA A 719 -15.36 -26.95 -31.71
N GLU A 720 -14.28 -27.55 -32.23
CA GLU A 720 -13.36 -26.88 -33.16
C GLU A 720 -14.07 -26.45 -34.47
N LYS A 721 -14.99 -27.28 -34.99
CA LYS A 721 -15.77 -26.97 -36.19
C LYS A 721 -16.85 -25.93 -35.92
N GLN A 722 -17.49 -26.01 -34.74
CA GLN A 722 -18.44 -25.00 -34.28
C GLN A 722 -17.78 -23.63 -34.15
N PHE A 723 -16.62 -23.57 -33.48
CA PHE A 723 -15.89 -22.33 -33.22
C PHE A 723 -15.46 -21.62 -34.50
N ILE A 724 -14.97 -22.35 -35.52
CA ILE A 724 -14.65 -21.75 -36.84
C ILE A 724 -15.88 -21.06 -37.44
N CYS A 725 -17.04 -21.74 -37.44
CA CYS A 725 -18.30 -21.16 -37.92
C CYS A 725 -18.72 -19.90 -37.11
N TYR A 726 -18.44 -19.87 -35.80
CA TYR A 726 -18.74 -18.72 -34.94
C TYR A 726 -17.75 -17.57 -35.12
N VAL A 727 -16.47 -17.84 -35.43
CA VAL A 727 -15.50 -16.81 -35.85
C VAL A 727 -15.95 -16.17 -37.16
N ASP A 728 -16.38 -16.95 -38.15
CA ASP A 728 -16.88 -16.41 -39.43
C ASP A 728 -18.18 -15.61 -39.24
N ARG A 729 -19.11 -16.11 -38.40
CA ARG A 729 -20.35 -15.40 -38.01
C ARG A 729 -20.06 -14.08 -37.28
N ALA A 730 -19.00 -14.03 -36.46
CA ALA A 730 -18.55 -12.83 -35.76
C ALA A 730 -17.84 -11.82 -36.69
N LYS A 731 -16.98 -12.29 -37.61
CA LYS A 731 -16.39 -11.44 -38.67
C LYS A 731 -17.47 -10.81 -39.55
N ALA A 732 -18.46 -11.61 -39.98
CA ALA A 732 -19.60 -11.12 -40.76
C ALA A 732 -20.49 -10.11 -39.99
N ALA A 733 -20.46 -10.12 -38.66
CA ALA A 733 -21.13 -9.15 -37.79
C ALA A 733 -20.26 -7.92 -37.45
N GLY A 734 -19.02 -7.85 -37.93
CA GLY A 734 -18.06 -6.78 -37.60
C GLY A 734 -17.43 -6.88 -36.21
N TRP A 735 -17.59 -8.00 -35.51
CA TRP A 735 -17.16 -8.20 -34.11
C TRP A 735 -15.71 -8.67 -33.96
N LEU A 736 -15.09 -9.11 -35.06
CA LEU A 736 -13.69 -9.53 -35.16
C LEU A 736 -13.12 -8.96 -36.46
N ASP A 737 -11.84 -8.59 -36.46
CA ASP A 737 -11.16 -8.18 -37.69
C ASP A 737 -11.05 -9.35 -38.67
N SER A 738 -11.16 -9.04 -39.96
CA SER A 738 -10.73 -9.87 -41.09
C SER A 738 -9.39 -10.59 -40.83
N SER A 739 -8.42 -9.89 -40.22
CA SER A 739 -7.07 -10.40 -39.90
C SER A 739 -7.03 -11.49 -38.81
N PHE A 740 -8.08 -11.61 -37.98
CA PHE A 740 -8.13 -12.58 -36.89
C PHE A 740 -8.01 -14.01 -37.44
N SER A 741 -6.93 -14.71 -37.10
CA SER A 741 -6.56 -15.99 -37.70
C SER A 741 -6.23 -17.02 -36.61
N PHE A 742 -6.72 -18.24 -36.82
CA PHE A 742 -6.47 -19.39 -35.95
C PHE A 742 -5.61 -20.40 -36.70
N THR A 743 -4.37 -20.60 -36.25
CA THR A 743 -3.36 -21.45 -36.90
C THR A 743 -2.97 -22.62 -36.01
N LYS A 744 -3.74 -23.71 -36.07
CA LYS A 744 -3.37 -24.98 -35.45
C LYS A 744 -2.24 -25.62 -36.25
N GLN A 745 -1.03 -25.70 -35.68
CA GLN A 745 0.07 -26.47 -36.27
C GLN A 745 -0.22 -27.97 -36.16
N GLY A 746 -0.94 -28.50 -37.14
CA GLY A 746 -1.22 -29.91 -37.24
C GLY A 746 0.04 -30.72 -37.53
N PHE A 747 0.59 -31.38 -36.52
CA PHE A 747 1.50 -32.50 -36.73
C PHE A 747 0.73 -33.63 -37.44
N ALA A 748 0.88 -33.69 -38.76
CA ALA A 748 0.47 -34.86 -39.52
C ALA A 748 1.27 -36.06 -39.01
N LYS A 749 0.58 -37.06 -38.44
CA LYS A 749 1.20 -38.37 -38.20
C LYS A 749 1.54 -38.99 -39.55
N GLU A 750 2.82 -38.99 -39.91
CA GLU A 750 3.27 -39.85 -41.00
C GLU A 750 2.94 -41.30 -40.65
N ASN A 751 2.18 -41.95 -41.53
CA ASN A 751 1.90 -43.37 -41.39
C ASN A 751 3.18 -44.14 -41.72
N GLY A 752 3.94 -44.50 -40.69
CA GLY A 752 5.10 -45.39 -40.78
C GLY A 752 4.68 -46.78 -41.25
N ALA A 753 4.53 -46.95 -42.56
CA ALA A 753 4.27 -48.23 -43.19
C ALA A 753 5.54 -49.10 -43.11
N CYS A 754 5.44 -50.24 -42.42
CA CYS A 754 6.52 -51.21 -42.39
C CYS A 754 6.63 -51.93 -43.75
N HIS A 755 7.77 -51.78 -44.42
CA HIS A 755 8.32 -52.78 -45.33
C HIS A 755 9.84 -52.66 -45.45
#